data_AF-F0Y3E5-F1
#
_entry.id   AF-F0Y3E5-F1
#
_cell.length_a   1.000
_cell.length_b   1.000
_cell.length_c   1.000
_cell.angle_alpha   90.00
_cell.angle_beta   90.00
_cell.angle_gamma   90.00
#
_symmetry.space_group_name_H-M   'P 1'
#
loop_
_entity.id
_entity.type
_entity.pdbx_description
1 polymer ?
#
loop_
_entity_poly.entity_id
_entity_poly.type
_entity_poly.pdbx_seq_one_letter_code
_entity_poly.pdbx_strand_id
1 'polypeptide(L)'
;MMRCVGLVAAAAYVANALVAPPRAVRRLSGALNVLGERTLSEEKVQGLDGVNAMKLASDHLRHPLVEDLGDLETISISHDSYNLLKFHGSYQQDDREKRKKGAEKAWQFMLRLKVPGGEVPGPLFKVLDDLCMDYGQQDLRMTTRQAFQMHGISKANLKHVIRTIMEAGSTTIGGCGDINRNVMLPPAPIDDPKRPWYKEARRVGAICAELFVPQTEAFSEIWCDGEKLASVQYWKRHMLDDVPSVAAFDQAAEQACDDRVQGWMRSVDGNGINLDHPVEPIYGDTYLPRKFKIGVTVEGDNSIDVYINDIGIIVLEDGSGYNVAVGGGLGRTHGKETTFARAAHEMCFVPEEQLVLVLKAIVAAQRDHGNREVRANARLKYLVHTLGEANFKSLVESYLGFELADPKPSKPWRYSDWMGWHDAGDGSLFVGINVDQGRIRDFATPQTAGAKPQLRTFLREAVDLYGVDIILSPTQSMILQNVKPGDKAAIDALMAKHDVLPIEAVDPLQRLSMACPALPLCGLAVTEAERYMPKMIERVRNVLDHVGLHDDEIMMRMTGCPNGCARPYMAELAFVGDGKASYQLYVGGSPVLTRVGFEYKERCKVKTMEHSLEPLFAMWRDQRVDEAEAFGDFAQRVGQPALAAFAADYACTSEINADLAKSINTGNAAEDETSGAGMTDSLGSLVENLRPHPSSLRKQVEARHKSAGEFSFYGPAGSDFGQSLCKPRTRDAGHFSPGPARYNYLHMTPELVTRLNQHRAKQQDWPSSANFNTSDIQSKFTFEQSRPFFDPLPNSCQSTIRERLRRHNPNQP
;
A
#
# COMPACT_ATOMS: atom_id res chain seq x y z
N MET A 1 -50.71 -15.20 62.82
CA MET A 1 -51.09 -14.13 61.85
C MET A 1 -50.06 -14.10 60.73
N MET A 2 -50.48 -13.90 59.47
CA MET A 2 -49.70 -13.58 58.24
C MET A 2 -48.37 -14.37 58.00
N ARG A 3 -48.31 -15.40 57.15
CA ARG A 3 -48.37 -15.47 55.65
C ARG A 3 -47.19 -14.78 54.91
N CYS A 4 -46.33 -15.63 54.32
CA CYS A 4 -45.56 -15.58 53.04
C CYS A 4 -44.99 -14.23 52.53
N VAL A 5 -43.81 -14.14 51.88
CA VAL A 5 -43.21 -15.02 50.85
C VAL A 5 -41.67 -14.99 50.92
N GLY A 6 -41.02 -16.06 50.46
CA GLY A 6 -39.65 -16.04 49.94
C GLY A 6 -39.56 -16.78 48.59
N LEU A 7 -38.43 -16.61 47.88
CA LEU A 7 -38.04 -17.12 46.54
C LEU A 7 -38.39 -16.26 45.29
N VAL A 8 -37.53 -16.42 44.27
CA VAL A 8 -37.37 -15.66 42.99
C VAL A 8 -36.76 -14.26 43.19
N ALA A 9 -35.44 -14.02 43.09
CA ALA A 9 -34.44 -14.28 42.05
C ALA A 9 -34.30 -13.16 40.98
N ALA A 10 -33.10 -12.57 40.92
CA ALA A 10 -32.41 -12.01 39.75
C ALA A 10 -33.22 -11.28 38.64
N ALA A 11 -33.71 -10.05 38.89
CA ALA A 11 -34.18 -9.15 37.81
C ALA A 11 -34.30 -7.65 38.20
N ALA A 12 -33.32 -7.02 38.87
CA ALA A 12 -33.47 -5.61 39.30
C ALA A 12 -32.18 -4.79 39.55
N TYR A 13 -31.16 -4.82 38.67
CA TYR A 13 -30.03 -3.85 38.77
C TYR A 13 -29.34 -3.48 37.43
N VAL A 14 -30.06 -3.52 36.30
CA VAL A 14 -29.56 -3.12 34.96
C VAL A 14 -30.55 -2.16 34.26
N ALA A 15 -31.09 -1.20 35.01
CA ALA A 15 -32.15 -0.30 34.51
C ALA A 15 -32.01 1.14 35.04
N ASN A 16 -30.85 1.79 34.81
CA ASN A 16 -30.71 3.25 34.84
C ASN A 16 -29.40 3.75 34.19
N ALA A 17 -29.31 3.62 32.87
CA ALA A 17 -28.26 4.26 32.06
C ALA A 17 -28.74 4.59 30.62
N LEU A 18 -30.03 4.89 30.45
CA LEU A 18 -30.57 5.36 29.16
C LEU A 18 -30.53 6.89 29.11
N VAL A 19 -29.40 7.43 28.64
CA VAL A 19 -29.30 8.84 28.27
C VAL A 19 -30.18 9.07 27.03
N ALA A 20 -31.18 9.93 27.16
CA ALA A 20 -32.11 10.22 26.07
C ALA A 20 -31.38 10.87 24.88
N PRO A 21 -31.71 10.50 23.62
CA PRO A 21 -31.09 11.11 22.45
C PRO A 21 -31.53 12.58 22.30
N PRO A 22 -30.70 13.44 21.66
CA PRO A 22 -31.07 14.82 21.38
C PRO A 22 -32.35 14.90 20.52
N ARG A 23 -33.13 15.97 20.72
CA ARG A 23 -34.52 16.16 20.24
C ARG A 23 -34.79 16.01 18.72
N ALA A 24 -33.78 15.77 17.89
CA ALA A 24 -33.93 15.58 16.43
C ALA A 24 -34.45 14.18 16.03
N VAL A 25 -34.29 13.16 16.88
CA VAL A 25 -34.46 11.74 16.48
C VAL A 25 -35.93 11.32 16.21
N ARG A 26 -36.93 12.11 16.61
CA ARG A 26 -38.36 11.70 16.55
C ARG A 26 -39.09 12.04 15.24
N ARG A 27 -38.39 12.36 14.15
CA ARG A 27 -39.01 12.69 12.84
C ARG A 27 -38.66 11.76 11.66
N LEU A 28 -37.70 10.85 11.80
CA LEU A 28 -37.21 10.06 10.65
C LEU A 28 -37.91 8.70 10.47
N SER A 29 -38.58 8.15 11.48
CA SER A 29 -39.30 6.86 11.37
C SER A 29 -40.58 6.91 10.52
N GLY A 30 -41.04 8.10 10.11
CA GLY A 30 -42.23 8.28 9.25
C GLY A 30 -41.91 8.66 7.80
N ALA A 31 -40.63 8.80 7.43
CA ALA A 31 -40.21 9.34 6.13
C ALA A 31 -39.85 8.27 5.08
N LEU A 32 -39.76 6.99 5.47
CA LEU A 32 -39.34 5.89 4.60
C LEU A 32 -40.36 5.52 3.50
N ASN A 33 -41.61 5.99 3.59
CA ASN A 33 -42.65 5.70 2.58
C ASN A 33 -42.82 6.79 1.50
N VAL A 34 -41.94 7.81 1.43
CA VAL A 34 -41.99 8.87 0.40
C VAL A 34 -40.58 9.22 -0.09
N LEU A 35 -39.87 8.23 -0.63
CA LEU A 35 -38.60 8.39 -1.36
C LEU A 35 -38.58 7.56 -2.65
N GLY A 36 -39.68 7.62 -3.42
CA GLY A 36 -39.59 7.47 -4.87
C GLY A 36 -39.28 8.83 -5.49
N GLU A 37 -38.47 8.85 -6.55
CA GLU A 37 -38.23 10.02 -7.41
C GLU A 37 -37.67 11.28 -6.71
N ARG A 38 -36.43 11.20 -6.21
CA ARG A 38 -35.51 12.35 -6.20
C ARG A 38 -34.11 11.94 -6.65
N THR A 39 -33.86 12.06 -7.95
CA THR A 39 -32.50 12.31 -8.46
C THR A 39 -31.90 13.51 -7.74
N LEU A 40 -30.59 13.51 -7.51
CA LEU A 40 -29.84 14.68 -7.01
C LEU A 40 -29.65 15.74 -8.11
N SER A 41 -30.76 16.22 -8.66
CA SER A 41 -30.86 17.43 -9.46
C SER A 41 -31.30 18.58 -8.54
N GLU A 42 -30.40 19.56 -8.38
CA GLU A 42 -30.62 20.91 -7.82
C GLU A 42 -30.91 21.08 -6.31
N GLU A 43 -31.36 20.07 -5.55
CA GLU A 43 -31.73 20.29 -4.14
C GLU A 43 -30.59 20.14 -3.10
N LYS A 44 -30.30 21.27 -2.41
CA LYS A 44 -29.51 21.46 -1.17
C LYS A 44 -27.98 21.61 -1.29
N VAL A 45 -27.59 22.74 -1.87
CA VAL A 45 -26.26 23.37 -1.71
C VAL A 45 -26.06 24.01 -0.31
N GLN A 46 -27.01 23.88 0.63
CA GLN A 46 -26.86 24.40 1.99
C GLN A 46 -26.08 23.42 2.88
N GLY A 47 -25.02 23.92 3.55
CA GLY A 47 -24.28 23.19 4.59
C GLY A 47 -22.94 22.57 4.14
N LEU A 48 -22.55 22.66 2.87
CA LEU A 48 -21.31 22.07 2.36
C LEU A 48 -20.04 22.57 3.09
N ASP A 49 -19.12 21.65 3.40
CA ASP A 49 -17.76 22.01 3.83
C ASP A 49 -16.98 22.68 2.69
N GLY A 50 -16.00 23.52 3.02
CA GLY A 50 -15.26 24.33 2.05
C GLY A 50 -14.61 23.54 0.91
N VAL A 51 -14.22 22.27 1.14
CA VAL A 51 -13.68 21.40 0.07
C VAL A 51 -14.78 20.92 -0.87
N ASN A 52 -16.01 20.74 -0.39
CA ASN A 52 -17.15 20.40 -1.24
C ASN A 52 -17.62 21.61 -2.08
N ALA A 53 -17.64 22.81 -1.49
CA ALA A 53 -17.93 24.04 -2.23
C ALA A 53 -16.87 24.34 -3.31
N MET A 54 -15.59 24.18 -2.96
CA MET A 54 -14.47 24.40 -3.89
C MET A 54 -14.46 23.39 -5.06
N LYS A 55 -14.82 22.11 -4.85
CA LYS A 55 -14.98 21.13 -5.94
C LYS A 55 -16.01 21.61 -6.98
N LEU A 56 -17.18 22.06 -6.52
CA LEU A 56 -18.25 22.57 -7.39
C LEU A 56 -17.80 23.79 -8.22
N ALA A 57 -16.95 24.65 -7.64
CA ALA A 57 -16.42 25.84 -8.32
C ALA A 57 -15.18 25.57 -9.19
N SER A 58 -14.69 24.32 -9.26
CA SER A 58 -13.35 24.03 -9.81
C SER A 58 -13.28 23.71 -11.30
N ASP A 59 -14.39 23.75 -12.04
CA ASP A 59 -14.47 23.26 -13.43
C ASP A 59 -13.83 21.86 -13.59
N HIS A 60 -14.44 20.89 -12.91
CA HIS A 60 -13.98 19.50 -12.82
C HIS A 60 -12.48 19.35 -12.49
N LEU A 61 -12.05 20.06 -11.45
CA LEU A 61 -10.71 20.04 -10.81
C LEU A 61 -9.61 20.90 -11.46
N ARG A 62 -9.94 21.78 -12.41
CA ARG A 62 -9.01 22.68 -13.10
C ARG A 62 -8.70 23.97 -12.34
N HIS A 63 -9.71 24.73 -11.94
CA HIS A 63 -9.57 26.08 -11.38
C HIS A 63 -9.56 26.07 -9.84
N PRO A 64 -8.66 26.79 -9.14
CA PRO A 64 -7.58 27.66 -9.64
C PRO A 64 -6.22 26.96 -9.80
N LEU A 65 -6.22 25.63 -9.97
CA LEU A 65 -4.99 24.82 -10.00
C LEU A 65 -4.16 25.06 -11.28
N VAL A 66 -4.80 25.26 -12.43
CA VAL A 66 -4.12 25.57 -13.71
C VAL A 66 -3.33 26.87 -13.58
N GLU A 67 -3.96 27.92 -13.05
CA GLU A 67 -3.39 29.25 -12.89
C GLU A 67 -2.26 29.24 -11.85
N ASP A 68 -2.50 28.61 -10.69
CA ASP A 68 -1.48 28.46 -9.65
C ASP A 68 -0.27 27.65 -10.12
N LEU A 69 -0.44 26.64 -10.98
CA LEU A 69 0.69 25.87 -11.54
C LEU A 69 1.43 26.64 -12.65
N GLY A 70 0.73 27.52 -13.38
CA GLY A 70 1.32 28.40 -14.40
C GLY A 70 2.15 29.55 -13.82
N ASP A 71 1.84 30.01 -12.61
CA ASP A 71 2.66 30.97 -11.88
C ASP A 71 3.98 30.33 -11.41
N LEU A 72 5.09 30.63 -12.08
CA LEU A 72 6.43 30.20 -11.68
C LEU A 72 7.19 31.23 -10.84
N GLU A 73 6.59 32.38 -10.51
CA GLU A 73 7.18 33.35 -9.56
C GLU A 73 7.03 32.86 -8.12
N THR A 74 5.98 32.09 -7.81
CA THR A 74 5.79 31.47 -6.49
C THR A 74 6.18 29.98 -6.47
N ILE A 75 6.88 29.55 -5.42
CA ILE A 75 7.24 28.13 -5.22
C ILE A 75 6.10 27.28 -4.63
N SER A 76 4.99 27.91 -4.23
CA SER A 76 3.81 27.28 -3.65
C SER A 76 2.55 27.47 -4.50
N ILE A 77 1.48 26.78 -4.12
CA ILE A 77 0.11 26.98 -4.61
C ILE A 77 -0.83 27.36 -3.46
N SER A 78 -1.99 27.93 -3.81
CA SER A 78 -3.03 28.37 -2.88
C SER A 78 -3.67 27.23 -2.07
N HIS A 79 -4.53 27.58 -1.11
CA HIS A 79 -5.25 26.58 -0.30
C HIS A 79 -6.17 25.68 -1.14
N ASP A 80 -6.83 26.25 -2.14
CA ASP A 80 -7.84 25.54 -2.93
C ASP A 80 -7.16 24.64 -3.95
N SER A 81 -6.16 25.16 -4.66
CA SER A 81 -5.25 24.35 -5.49
C SER A 81 -4.55 23.25 -4.71
N TYR A 82 -4.13 23.49 -3.46
CA TYR A 82 -3.63 22.41 -2.59
C TYR A 82 -4.68 21.31 -2.33
N ASN A 83 -5.97 21.62 -2.32
CA ASN A 83 -7.03 20.62 -2.21
C ASN A 83 -7.35 19.92 -3.54
N LEU A 84 -7.28 20.61 -4.67
CA LEU A 84 -7.46 20.06 -6.02
C LEU A 84 -6.29 19.18 -6.48
N LEU A 85 -5.06 19.59 -6.20
CA LEU A 85 -3.84 18.83 -6.54
C LEU A 85 -3.86 17.40 -5.97
N LYS A 86 -4.60 17.20 -4.86
CA LYS A 86 -4.80 15.88 -4.27
C LYS A 86 -5.57 14.95 -5.21
N PHE A 87 -6.46 15.41 -6.07
CA PHE A 87 -7.15 14.51 -7.01
C PHE A 87 -6.18 13.98 -8.07
N HIS A 88 -5.21 14.82 -8.45
CA HIS A 88 -4.07 14.52 -9.31
C HIS A 88 -2.92 13.77 -8.61
N GLY A 89 -3.14 13.26 -7.39
CA GLY A 89 -2.20 12.39 -6.68
C GLY A 89 -1.10 13.08 -5.87
N SER A 90 -1.02 14.41 -5.87
CA SER A 90 0.07 15.15 -5.23
C SER A 90 -0.38 15.96 -3.99
N TYR A 91 0.56 16.27 -3.10
CA TYR A 91 0.42 17.17 -1.96
C TYR A 91 1.57 18.17 -1.93
N GLN A 92 1.25 19.46 -1.82
CA GLN A 92 2.20 20.44 -1.29
C GLN A 92 2.53 20.11 0.17
N GLN A 93 3.82 20.13 0.50
CA GLN A 93 4.37 19.93 1.84
C GLN A 93 5.45 20.99 2.10
N ASP A 94 5.68 21.33 3.37
CA ASP A 94 6.86 22.09 3.75
C ASP A 94 7.73 21.28 4.71
N ASP A 95 9.05 21.43 4.56
CA ASP A 95 10.00 20.86 5.49
C ASP A 95 9.88 21.57 6.85
N ARG A 96 9.30 20.85 7.81
CA ARG A 96 9.00 21.39 9.15
C ARG A 96 10.24 21.63 10.01
N GLU A 97 11.38 21.02 9.67
CA GLU A 97 12.65 21.22 10.39
C GLU A 97 13.38 22.47 9.88
N LYS A 98 13.16 22.87 8.63
CA LYS A 98 13.67 24.13 8.04
C LYS A 98 12.87 25.38 8.41
N ARG A 99 11.74 25.25 9.12
CA ARG A 99 10.86 26.39 9.50
C ARG A 99 11.59 27.40 10.40
N LYS A 100 11.72 28.64 9.92
CA LYS A 100 12.23 29.79 10.70
C LYS A 100 11.16 30.88 10.75
N LYS A 101 11.00 31.57 11.89
CA LYS A 101 9.99 32.62 12.06
C LYS A 101 10.29 33.79 11.10
N GLY A 102 9.32 34.13 10.25
CA GLY A 102 9.45 35.22 9.27
C GLY A 102 10.19 34.85 7.98
N ALA A 103 10.69 33.62 7.84
CA ALA A 103 11.21 33.11 6.57
C ALA A 103 10.09 32.46 5.76
N GLU A 104 10.28 32.41 4.44
CA GLU A 104 9.47 31.55 3.59
C GLU A 104 9.67 30.07 3.97
N LYS A 105 8.64 29.26 3.74
CA LYS A 105 8.69 27.82 3.97
C LYS A 105 9.46 27.15 2.85
N ALA A 106 10.23 26.11 3.20
CA ALA A 106 10.84 25.21 2.23
C ALA A 106 9.75 24.30 1.62
N TRP A 107 8.96 24.86 0.72
CA TRP A 107 7.89 24.19 0.00
C TRP A 107 8.44 23.17 -1.00
N GLN A 108 7.75 22.05 -1.10
CA GLN A 108 8.02 20.93 -2.00
C GLN A 108 6.72 20.16 -2.24
N PHE A 109 6.75 19.19 -3.14
CA PHE A 109 5.63 18.35 -3.49
C PHE A 109 5.98 16.88 -3.28
N MET A 110 5.02 16.14 -2.75
CA MET A 110 5.03 14.68 -2.78
C MET A 110 3.94 14.20 -3.70
N LEU A 111 4.32 13.33 -4.64
CA LEU A 111 3.38 12.55 -5.44
C LEU A 111 3.18 11.17 -4.85
N ARG A 112 2.02 10.57 -5.16
CA ARG A 112 1.71 9.18 -4.87
C ARG A 112 1.11 8.52 -6.11
N LEU A 113 1.65 7.36 -6.46
CA LEU A 113 1.12 6.56 -7.57
C LEU A 113 -0.19 5.85 -7.19
N LYS A 114 -0.95 5.47 -8.22
CA LYS A 114 -1.90 4.36 -8.19
C LYS A 114 -1.21 3.17 -8.84
N VAL A 115 -1.14 2.07 -8.11
CA VAL A 115 -0.42 0.83 -8.42
C VAL A 115 -1.29 -0.32 -7.90
N PRO A 116 -2.35 -0.74 -8.61
CA PRO A 116 -3.29 -1.73 -8.10
C PRO A 116 -2.57 -3.03 -7.71
N GLY A 117 -2.79 -3.50 -6.48
CA GLY A 117 -2.07 -4.66 -5.93
C GLY A 117 -0.56 -4.47 -5.69
N GLY A 118 0.01 -3.30 -5.97
CA GLY A 118 1.43 -3.02 -5.79
C GLY A 118 2.34 -3.52 -6.90
N GLU A 119 1.83 -4.04 -8.02
CA GLU A 119 2.67 -4.46 -9.15
C GLU A 119 3.44 -3.28 -9.75
N VAL A 120 4.77 -3.32 -9.69
CA VAL A 120 5.68 -2.33 -10.30
C VAL A 120 6.61 -3.09 -11.24
N PRO A 121 6.39 -3.02 -12.56
CA PRO A 121 7.28 -3.63 -13.53
C PRO A 121 8.70 -3.05 -13.45
N GLY A 122 9.72 -3.86 -13.72
CA GLY A 122 11.13 -3.45 -13.69
C GLY A 122 11.42 -2.15 -14.46
N PRO A 123 10.93 -1.97 -15.71
CA PRO A 123 11.08 -0.70 -16.44
C PRO A 123 10.45 0.51 -15.73
N LEU A 124 9.30 0.35 -15.09
CA LEU A 124 8.67 1.42 -14.29
C LEU A 124 9.50 1.72 -13.04
N PHE A 125 10.03 0.70 -12.35
CA PHE A 125 10.91 0.93 -11.21
C PHE A 125 12.14 1.75 -11.60
N LYS A 126 12.77 1.45 -12.74
CA LYS A 126 13.93 2.22 -13.25
C LYS A 126 13.59 3.68 -13.48
N VAL A 127 12.43 3.97 -14.09
CA VAL A 127 11.94 5.36 -14.26
C VAL A 127 11.71 6.04 -12.91
N LEU A 128 11.14 5.34 -11.92
CA LEU A 128 10.90 5.90 -10.59
C LEU A 128 12.19 6.13 -9.78
N ASP A 129 13.19 5.26 -9.94
CA ASP A 129 14.53 5.39 -9.38
C ASP A 129 15.24 6.62 -9.99
N ASP A 130 15.30 6.71 -11.32
CA ASP A 130 15.89 7.86 -12.03
C ASP A 130 15.20 9.19 -11.61
N LEU A 131 13.86 9.24 -11.63
CA LEU A 131 13.09 10.42 -11.22
C LEU A 131 13.28 10.80 -9.75
N CYS A 132 13.42 9.84 -8.82
CA CYS A 132 13.62 10.17 -7.41
C CYS A 132 15.04 10.70 -7.12
N MET A 133 16.01 10.34 -7.95
CA MET A 133 17.39 10.84 -7.90
C MET A 133 17.51 12.24 -8.51
N ASP A 134 16.90 12.47 -9.68
CA ASP A 134 17.03 13.73 -10.43
C ASP A 134 16.10 14.84 -9.93
N TYR A 135 14.88 14.49 -9.50
CA TYR A 135 13.81 15.45 -9.18
C TYR A 135 13.24 15.31 -7.76
N GLY A 136 13.54 14.21 -7.07
CA GLY A 136 13.07 13.94 -5.71
C GLY A 136 14.12 14.22 -4.63
N GLN A 137 13.96 13.57 -3.48
CA GLN A 137 14.90 13.62 -2.35
C GLN A 137 15.82 12.38 -2.25
N GLN A 138 16.09 11.72 -3.38
CA GLN A 138 16.92 10.49 -3.46
C GLN A 138 16.37 9.33 -2.63
N ASP A 139 15.03 9.26 -2.49
CA ASP A 139 14.34 8.12 -1.89
C ASP A 139 12.98 7.84 -2.55
N LEU A 140 12.56 6.58 -2.42
CA LEU A 140 11.19 6.14 -2.64
C LEU A 140 10.60 5.61 -1.33
N ARG A 141 9.30 5.82 -1.15
CA ARG A 141 8.56 5.37 0.04
C ARG A 141 7.41 4.47 -0.36
N MET A 142 7.55 3.17 -0.13
CA MET A 142 6.45 2.22 -0.20
C MET A 142 5.40 2.59 0.84
N THR A 143 4.13 2.22 0.64
CA THR A 143 3.05 2.62 1.55
C THR A 143 2.20 1.46 2.03
N THR A 144 1.52 1.72 3.15
CA THR A 144 0.39 0.96 3.75
C THR A 144 -0.77 0.64 2.79
N ARG A 145 -0.70 1.06 1.52
CA ARG A 145 -1.64 0.72 0.45
C ARG A 145 -0.95 0.36 -0.87
N GLN A 146 0.21 -0.31 -0.83
CA GLN A 146 0.85 -0.91 -2.00
C GLN A 146 1.10 0.09 -3.14
N ALA A 147 1.60 1.27 -2.80
CA ALA A 147 1.92 2.33 -3.76
C ALA A 147 3.18 3.06 -3.33
N PHE A 148 3.92 3.60 -4.30
CA PHE A 148 5.04 4.50 -4.03
C PHE A 148 4.59 5.93 -3.73
N GLN A 149 5.35 6.58 -2.86
CA GLN A 149 5.44 8.03 -2.73
C GLN A 149 6.86 8.49 -3.07
N MET A 150 6.97 9.59 -3.79
CA MET A 150 8.21 10.32 -4.04
C MET A 150 8.06 11.71 -3.45
N HIS A 151 9.04 12.17 -2.68
CA HIS A 151 9.04 13.46 -1.98
C HIS A 151 10.16 14.36 -2.54
N GLY A 152 10.21 15.63 -2.15
CA GLY A 152 11.26 16.57 -2.56
C GLY A 152 11.03 17.33 -3.87
N ILE A 153 9.94 17.05 -4.59
CA ILE A 153 9.73 17.55 -5.95
C ILE A 153 9.42 19.05 -5.94
N SER A 154 10.07 19.83 -6.82
CA SER A 154 9.79 21.27 -6.97
C SER A 154 8.50 21.51 -7.79
N LYS A 155 7.87 22.68 -7.61
CA LYS A 155 6.69 23.09 -8.40
C LYS A 155 6.96 23.01 -9.92
N ALA A 156 8.10 23.55 -10.36
CA ALA A 156 8.51 23.59 -11.76
C ALA A 156 8.73 22.20 -12.39
N ASN A 157 9.20 21.22 -11.59
CA ASN A 157 9.46 19.87 -12.08
C ASN A 157 8.23 18.96 -12.01
N LEU A 158 7.18 19.34 -11.25
CA LEU A 158 6.04 18.47 -10.95
C LEU A 158 5.32 17.96 -12.21
N LYS A 159 5.17 18.80 -13.25
CA LYS A 159 4.56 18.39 -14.51
C LYS A 159 5.39 17.36 -15.27
N HIS A 160 6.70 17.57 -15.37
CA HIS A 160 7.61 16.62 -16.01
C HIS A 160 7.57 15.26 -15.31
N VAL A 161 7.71 15.24 -13.98
CA VAL A 161 7.70 13.98 -13.21
C VAL A 161 6.37 13.22 -13.36
N ILE A 162 5.21 13.90 -13.31
CA ILE A 162 3.92 13.24 -13.50
C ILE A 162 3.76 12.72 -14.94
N ARG A 163 4.15 13.52 -15.96
CA ARG A 163 4.09 13.11 -17.37
C ARG A 163 4.95 11.87 -17.63
N THR A 164 6.19 11.84 -17.13
CA THR A 164 7.10 10.70 -17.32
C THR A 164 6.65 9.43 -16.57
N ILE A 165 5.97 9.56 -15.42
CA ILE A 165 5.31 8.42 -14.76
C ILE A 165 4.14 7.87 -15.60
N MET A 166 3.38 8.76 -16.25
CA MET A 166 2.31 8.36 -17.17
C MET A 166 2.86 7.66 -18.41
N GLU A 167 3.89 8.23 -19.05
CA GLU A 167 4.62 7.66 -20.21
C GLU A 167 5.26 6.30 -19.91
N ALA A 168 5.51 5.99 -18.63
CA ALA A 168 5.98 4.68 -18.17
C ALA A 168 4.85 3.67 -17.86
N GLY A 169 3.60 3.97 -18.26
CA GLY A 169 2.45 3.07 -18.08
C GLY A 169 1.86 3.05 -16.67
N SER A 170 2.14 4.07 -15.84
CA SER A 170 1.55 4.22 -14.49
C SER A 170 0.70 5.49 -14.38
N THR A 171 0.23 5.84 -13.19
CA THR A 171 -0.53 7.09 -12.97
C THR A 171 -0.48 7.54 -11.52
N THR A 172 -0.78 8.82 -11.28
CA THR A 172 -1.02 9.39 -9.93
C THR A 172 -2.51 9.61 -9.64
N ILE A 173 -3.40 9.46 -10.63
CA ILE A 173 -4.86 9.53 -10.46
C ILE A 173 -5.29 8.52 -9.38
N GLY A 174 -6.07 8.96 -8.39
CA GLY A 174 -6.51 8.08 -7.30
C GLY A 174 -5.46 7.80 -6.21
N GLY A 175 -4.21 8.29 -6.31
CA GLY A 175 -3.28 8.26 -5.18
C GLY A 175 -3.86 9.02 -3.96
N CYS A 176 -4.54 10.13 -4.25
CA CYS A 176 -4.96 11.14 -3.28
C CYS A 176 -6.47 11.55 -3.50
N GLY A 177 -6.92 12.73 -3.06
CA GLY A 177 -8.28 13.24 -3.36
C GLY A 177 -9.45 12.62 -2.57
N ASP A 178 -10.68 13.00 -2.93
CA ASP A 178 -11.95 12.42 -2.46
C ASP A 178 -12.60 11.57 -3.56
N ILE A 179 -11.82 10.60 -4.02
CA ILE A 179 -12.13 9.60 -5.03
C ILE A 179 -11.71 8.22 -4.49
N ASN A 180 -11.94 7.16 -5.26
CA ASN A 180 -11.36 5.84 -4.97
C ASN A 180 -9.82 5.95 -4.86
N ARG A 181 -9.26 5.22 -3.90
CA ARG A 181 -7.82 5.14 -3.66
C ARG A 181 -7.24 3.86 -4.27
N ASN A 182 -5.91 3.75 -4.25
CA ASN A 182 -5.24 2.53 -4.67
C ASN A 182 -5.88 1.28 -4.05
N VAL A 183 -6.19 0.31 -4.91
CA VAL A 183 -6.83 -0.96 -4.56
C VAL A 183 -5.75 -1.90 -4.04
N MET A 184 -5.98 -2.46 -2.85
CA MET A 184 -5.04 -3.41 -2.24
C MET A 184 -5.42 -4.84 -2.60
N LEU A 185 -4.42 -5.69 -2.83
CA LEU A 185 -4.50 -7.11 -3.17
C LEU A 185 -3.50 -7.91 -2.33
N PRO A 186 -3.67 -9.24 -2.14
CA PRO A 186 -2.61 -10.06 -1.59
C PRO A 186 -1.33 -9.86 -2.41
N PRO A 187 -0.18 -9.55 -1.78
CA PRO A 187 1.03 -9.21 -2.51
C PRO A 187 1.71 -10.44 -3.16
N ALA A 188 1.25 -11.65 -2.83
CA ALA A 188 1.78 -12.89 -3.39
C ALA A 188 1.40 -13.05 -4.88
N PRO A 189 2.38 -13.18 -5.79
CA PRO A 189 2.15 -13.43 -7.21
C PRO A 189 1.80 -14.91 -7.47
N ILE A 190 0.81 -15.44 -6.76
CA ILE A 190 0.40 -16.84 -6.94
C ILE A 190 -0.27 -16.99 -8.31
N ASP A 191 0.31 -17.82 -9.17
CA ASP A 191 -0.24 -18.25 -10.46
C ASP A 191 -0.20 -19.79 -10.54
N ASP A 192 -0.86 -20.41 -9.56
CA ASP A 192 -1.00 -21.85 -9.41
C ASP A 192 -2.40 -22.27 -9.86
N PRO A 193 -2.55 -23.20 -10.83
CA PRO A 193 -3.86 -23.71 -11.25
C PRO A 193 -4.69 -24.36 -10.12
N LYS A 194 -4.08 -24.71 -8.99
CA LYS A 194 -4.76 -25.21 -7.77
C LYS A 194 -5.23 -24.08 -6.85
N ARG A 195 -4.84 -22.82 -7.10
CA ARG A 195 -5.19 -21.63 -6.33
C ARG A 195 -5.69 -20.47 -7.22
N PRO A 196 -6.65 -20.71 -8.16
CA PRO A 196 -7.08 -19.73 -9.16
C PRO A 196 -7.67 -18.46 -8.56
N TRP A 197 -8.17 -18.52 -7.32
CA TRP A 197 -8.71 -17.37 -6.58
C TRP A 197 -7.72 -16.21 -6.40
N TYR A 198 -6.40 -16.44 -6.45
CA TYR A 198 -5.42 -15.33 -6.46
C TYR A 198 -5.40 -14.58 -7.80
N LYS A 199 -5.54 -15.29 -8.94
CA LYS A 199 -5.74 -14.66 -10.26
C LYS A 199 -7.06 -13.89 -10.29
N GLU A 200 -8.11 -14.46 -9.71
CA GLU A 200 -9.41 -13.80 -9.59
C GLU A 200 -9.36 -12.53 -8.73
N ALA A 201 -8.66 -12.55 -7.60
CA ALA A 201 -8.44 -11.34 -6.79
C ALA A 201 -7.72 -10.24 -7.57
N ARG A 202 -6.77 -10.58 -8.45
CA ARG A 202 -6.10 -9.62 -9.37
C ARG A 202 -7.07 -9.08 -10.42
N ARG A 203 -7.91 -9.92 -11.02
CA ARG A 203 -8.95 -9.52 -11.98
C ARG A 203 -9.95 -8.54 -11.37
N VAL A 204 -10.54 -8.89 -10.21
CA VAL A 204 -11.42 -7.98 -9.45
C VAL A 204 -10.69 -6.71 -9.02
N GLY A 205 -9.41 -6.82 -8.65
CA GLY A 205 -8.54 -5.69 -8.33
C GLY A 205 -8.43 -4.67 -9.46
N ALA A 206 -8.19 -5.14 -10.68
CA ALA A 206 -8.12 -4.31 -11.87
C ALA A 206 -9.49 -3.70 -12.21
N ILE A 207 -10.58 -4.47 -12.13
CA ILE A 207 -11.95 -3.96 -12.28
C ILE A 207 -12.21 -2.82 -11.29
N CYS A 208 -11.94 -3.00 -9.99
CA CYS A 208 -12.11 -1.97 -8.97
C CYS A 208 -11.18 -0.76 -9.15
N ALA A 209 -10.00 -0.95 -9.74
CA ALA A 209 -9.07 0.12 -10.03
C ALA A 209 -9.61 1.03 -11.13
N GLU A 210 -10.19 0.46 -12.18
CA GLU A 210 -10.66 1.19 -13.36
C GLU A 210 -12.08 1.73 -13.22
N LEU A 211 -13.01 0.94 -12.67
CA LEU A 211 -14.45 1.28 -12.53
C LEU A 211 -14.72 2.63 -11.83
N PHE A 212 -13.76 3.14 -11.05
CA PHE A 212 -13.87 4.39 -10.30
C PHE A 212 -12.77 5.41 -10.64
N VAL A 213 -12.22 5.37 -11.86
CA VAL A 213 -11.36 6.43 -12.40
C VAL A 213 -12.22 7.65 -12.78
N PRO A 214 -11.86 8.89 -12.37
CA PRO A 214 -12.49 10.11 -12.86
C PRO A 214 -12.52 10.18 -14.39
N GLN A 215 -13.62 10.65 -14.95
CA GLN A 215 -13.87 10.76 -16.39
C GLN A 215 -13.55 12.15 -16.95
N THR A 216 -13.21 13.13 -16.11
CA THR A 216 -12.73 14.45 -16.53
C THR A 216 -11.37 14.41 -17.25
N GLU A 217 -11.25 15.17 -18.34
CA GLU A 217 -10.00 15.36 -19.10
C GLU A 217 -9.00 16.29 -18.40
N ALA A 218 -9.38 16.90 -17.27
CA ALA A 218 -8.53 17.84 -16.51
C ALA A 218 -7.13 17.29 -16.17
N PHE A 219 -7.01 15.98 -15.92
CA PHE A 219 -5.69 15.37 -15.68
C PHE A 219 -4.81 15.38 -16.94
N SER A 220 -5.33 14.95 -18.08
CA SER A 220 -4.59 14.94 -19.35
C SER A 220 -4.25 16.36 -19.81
N GLU A 221 -5.16 17.32 -19.67
CA GLU A 221 -4.90 18.73 -20.00
C GLU A 221 -3.76 19.33 -19.17
N ILE A 222 -3.82 19.20 -17.84
CA ILE A 222 -2.83 19.82 -16.94
C ILE A 222 -1.46 19.15 -17.10
N TRP A 223 -1.42 17.82 -17.08
CA TRP A 223 -0.16 17.07 -16.94
C TRP A 223 0.40 16.51 -18.24
N CYS A 224 -0.47 16.22 -19.23
CA CYS A 224 -0.11 15.53 -20.48
C CYS A 224 -0.38 16.39 -21.73
N ASP A 225 -0.60 17.71 -21.57
CA ASP A 225 -0.85 18.65 -22.67
C ASP A 225 -2.09 18.31 -23.54
N GLY A 226 -3.05 17.59 -22.95
CA GLY A 226 -4.26 17.08 -23.63
C GLY A 226 -4.06 15.75 -24.37
N GLU A 227 -2.86 15.18 -24.36
CA GLU A 227 -2.54 13.95 -25.11
C GLU A 227 -2.94 12.68 -24.34
N LYS A 228 -3.60 11.71 -25.02
CA LYS A 228 -3.61 10.30 -24.56
C LYS A 228 -2.23 9.73 -24.87
N LEU A 229 -1.39 9.64 -23.84
CA LEU A 229 -0.03 9.13 -23.95
C LEU A 229 -0.03 7.66 -24.44
N ALA A 230 1.00 7.27 -25.19
CA ALA A 230 1.03 6.01 -25.95
C ALA A 230 1.26 4.73 -25.13
N SER A 231 1.39 4.85 -23.81
CA SER A 231 1.78 3.79 -22.88
C SER A 231 0.59 3.15 -22.17
N VAL A 232 0.51 1.82 -22.22
CA VAL A 232 -0.58 1.05 -21.62
C VAL A 232 -0.52 0.98 -20.09
N GLN A 233 -1.68 1.01 -19.44
CA GLN A 233 -1.80 0.80 -18.00
C GLN A 233 -1.77 -0.69 -17.66
N TYR A 234 -0.58 -1.20 -17.36
CA TYR A 234 -0.25 -2.63 -17.29
C TYR A 234 -1.17 -3.49 -16.41
N TRP A 235 -1.80 -2.97 -15.36
CA TRP A 235 -2.69 -3.75 -14.49
C TRP A 235 -4.00 -4.15 -15.19
N LYS A 236 -4.43 -3.45 -16.24
CA LYS A 236 -5.61 -3.79 -17.03
C LYS A 236 -5.52 -5.18 -17.68
N ARG A 237 -4.29 -5.69 -17.90
CA ARG A 237 -4.04 -7.06 -18.38
C ARG A 237 -4.77 -8.12 -17.57
N HIS A 238 -4.96 -7.92 -16.26
CA HIS A 238 -5.64 -8.86 -15.36
C HIS A 238 -7.14 -8.98 -15.63
N MET A 239 -7.73 -8.08 -16.42
CA MET A 239 -9.12 -8.14 -16.86
C MET A 239 -9.34 -9.09 -18.06
N LEU A 240 -8.25 -9.70 -18.55
CA LEU A 240 -8.18 -10.60 -19.70
C LEU A 240 -7.55 -11.92 -19.27
N ASP A 241 -8.08 -13.05 -19.76
CA ASP A 241 -7.65 -14.36 -19.28
C ASP A 241 -6.27 -14.79 -19.80
N ASP A 242 -5.90 -14.32 -21.00
CA ASP A 242 -4.77 -14.83 -21.81
C ASP A 242 -3.58 -13.84 -21.95
N VAL A 243 -3.39 -12.90 -21.00
CA VAL A 243 -2.26 -11.93 -21.05
C VAL A 243 -1.23 -12.20 -19.93
N PRO A 244 -0.22 -13.06 -20.19
CA PRO A 244 0.67 -13.56 -19.14
C PRO A 244 1.69 -12.55 -18.61
N SER A 245 2.01 -11.49 -19.37
CA SER A 245 3.03 -10.50 -18.99
C SER A 245 2.70 -9.11 -19.47
N VAL A 246 3.34 -8.10 -18.89
CA VAL A 246 3.23 -6.70 -19.32
C VAL A 246 3.70 -6.52 -20.77
N ALA A 247 4.73 -7.26 -21.20
CA ALA A 247 5.23 -7.23 -22.58
C ALA A 247 4.25 -7.83 -23.61
N ALA A 248 3.26 -8.62 -23.17
CA ALA A 248 2.21 -9.18 -24.01
C ALA A 248 0.92 -8.33 -24.02
N PHE A 249 0.87 -7.23 -23.26
CA PHE A 249 -0.29 -6.34 -23.19
C PHE A 249 -0.10 -5.15 -24.15
N ASP A 250 -0.89 -5.11 -25.23
CA ASP A 250 -0.82 -4.05 -26.23
C ASP A 250 -1.97 -3.03 -26.11
N GLN A 251 -1.91 -1.99 -26.95
CA GLN A 251 -2.87 -0.89 -26.94
C GLN A 251 -4.28 -1.31 -27.40
N ALA A 252 -4.41 -2.38 -28.20
CA ALA A 252 -5.71 -2.91 -28.62
C ALA A 252 -6.37 -3.70 -27.49
N ALA A 253 -5.59 -4.49 -26.75
CA ALA A 253 -6.01 -5.15 -25.52
C ALA A 253 -6.41 -4.12 -24.44
N GLU A 254 -5.65 -3.04 -24.26
CA GLU A 254 -6.05 -1.95 -23.38
C GLU A 254 -7.36 -1.30 -23.82
N GLN A 255 -7.53 -0.98 -25.12
CA GLN A 255 -8.76 -0.35 -25.60
C GLN A 255 -9.98 -1.26 -25.39
N ALA A 256 -9.84 -2.58 -25.53
CA ALA A 256 -10.90 -3.53 -25.21
C ALA A 256 -11.27 -3.54 -23.71
N CYS A 257 -10.29 -3.36 -22.81
CA CYS A 257 -10.56 -3.15 -21.39
C CYS A 257 -11.25 -1.80 -21.14
N ASP A 258 -10.77 -0.71 -21.75
CA ASP A 258 -11.37 0.63 -21.65
C ASP A 258 -12.84 0.61 -22.10
N ASP A 259 -13.15 0.01 -23.26
CA ASP A 259 -14.50 -0.07 -23.82
C ASP A 259 -15.45 -0.86 -22.89
N ARG A 260 -14.97 -1.98 -22.32
CA ARG A 260 -15.73 -2.78 -21.33
C ARG A 260 -16.03 -1.98 -20.05
N VAL A 261 -15.04 -1.23 -19.55
CA VAL A 261 -15.20 -0.37 -18.37
C VAL A 261 -16.13 0.80 -18.67
N GLN A 262 -16.03 1.43 -19.84
CA GLN A 262 -16.96 2.49 -20.27
C GLN A 262 -18.40 1.98 -20.33
N GLY A 263 -18.62 0.77 -20.84
CA GLY A 263 -19.93 0.09 -20.83
C GLY A 263 -20.50 0.00 -19.42
N TRP A 264 -19.72 -0.48 -18.44
CA TRP A 264 -20.13 -0.54 -17.03
C TRP A 264 -20.31 0.83 -16.38
N MET A 265 -19.43 1.79 -16.65
CA MET A 265 -19.48 3.15 -16.11
C MET A 265 -20.68 3.94 -16.60
N ARG A 266 -21.24 3.60 -17.78
CA ARG A 266 -22.37 4.30 -18.41
C ARG A 266 -23.65 3.47 -18.46
N SER A 267 -23.64 2.24 -17.94
CA SER A 267 -24.85 1.42 -17.88
C SER A 267 -25.90 2.05 -16.95
N VAL A 268 -27.15 2.02 -17.40
CA VAL A 268 -28.33 2.53 -16.69
C VAL A 268 -28.98 1.47 -15.80
N ASP A 269 -28.22 0.44 -15.41
CA ASP A 269 -28.69 -0.65 -14.57
C ASP A 269 -28.91 -0.17 -13.12
N GLY A 270 -29.97 -0.65 -12.49
CA GLY A 270 -30.38 -0.22 -11.15
C GLY A 270 -31.08 1.15 -11.14
N ASN A 271 -31.30 1.67 -9.94
CA ASN A 271 -32.09 2.87 -9.68
C ASN A 271 -31.18 4.02 -9.24
N GLY A 272 -30.87 4.96 -10.14
CA GLY A 272 -30.10 6.18 -9.79
C GLY A 272 -28.64 5.96 -9.37
N ILE A 273 -28.09 4.76 -9.63
CA ILE A 273 -26.67 4.45 -9.42
C ILE A 273 -25.80 5.41 -10.22
N ASN A 274 -26.14 5.57 -11.50
CA ASN A 274 -25.53 6.53 -12.41
C ASN A 274 -26.25 7.89 -12.34
N LEU A 275 -25.48 8.95 -12.49
CA LEU A 275 -25.98 10.31 -12.68
C LEU A 275 -26.14 10.60 -14.18
N ASP A 276 -27.17 11.36 -14.53
CA ASP A 276 -27.25 12.03 -15.84
C ASP A 276 -26.32 13.26 -15.83
N HIS A 277 -25.03 12.99 -15.96
CA HIS A 277 -23.98 13.98 -15.87
C HIS A 277 -23.01 13.81 -17.06
N PRO A 278 -22.74 14.87 -17.86
CA PRO A 278 -22.05 14.73 -19.15
C PRO A 278 -20.60 14.24 -19.03
N VAL A 279 -19.87 14.68 -17.99
CA VAL A 279 -18.46 14.29 -17.76
C VAL A 279 -18.36 13.09 -16.81
N GLU A 280 -18.77 13.26 -15.55
CA GLU A 280 -18.61 12.29 -14.44
C GLU A 280 -19.90 11.51 -14.08
N PRO A 281 -20.25 10.41 -14.79
CA PRO A 281 -21.50 9.67 -14.57
C PRO A 281 -21.58 8.94 -13.22
N ILE A 282 -20.46 8.68 -12.56
CA ILE A 282 -20.44 8.10 -11.21
C ILE A 282 -20.25 9.18 -10.14
N TYR A 283 -19.31 10.11 -10.35
CA TYR A 283 -18.87 11.05 -9.31
C TYR A 283 -19.70 12.35 -9.23
N GLY A 284 -20.16 12.89 -10.36
CA GLY A 284 -20.74 14.23 -10.47
C GLY A 284 -19.77 15.36 -10.05
N ASP A 285 -20.24 16.61 -10.13
CA ASP A 285 -19.44 17.82 -9.83
C ASP A 285 -18.72 17.80 -8.48
N THR A 286 -19.34 17.18 -7.48
CA THR A 286 -18.85 17.20 -6.10
C THR A 286 -18.07 15.94 -5.72
N TYR A 287 -17.84 14.99 -6.63
CA TYR A 287 -17.16 13.71 -6.36
C TYR A 287 -17.70 13.03 -5.08
N LEU A 288 -16.91 12.21 -4.39
CA LEU A 288 -17.33 11.65 -3.10
C LEU A 288 -17.18 12.67 -1.95
N PRO A 289 -17.93 12.51 -0.85
CA PRO A 289 -17.75 13.33 0.36
C PRO A 289 -16.34 13.22 0.95
N ARG A 290 -15.70 12.06 0.78
CA ARG A 290 -14.34 11.78 1.26
C ARG A 290 -13.66 10.67 0.45
N LYS A 291 -12.34 10.54 0.59
CA LYS A 291 -11.54 9.39 0.13
C LYS A 291 -12.28 8.06 0.35
N PHE A 292 -12.24 7.20 -0.66
CA PHE A 292 -12.85 5.87 -0.64
C PHE A 292 -11.77 4.81 -0.85
N LYS A 293 -11.86 3.67 -0.17
CA LYS A 293 -10.83 2.62 -0.18
C LYS A 293 -11.45 1.28 -0.48
N ILE A 294 -10.91 0.59 -1.47
CA ILE A 294 -11.24 -0.80 -1.77
C ILE A 294 -10.03 -1.69 -1.45
N GLY A 295 -10.27 -2.88 -0.90
CA GLY A 295 -9.29 -3.96 -0.83
C GLY A 295 -9.95 -5.26 -1.25
N VAL A 296 -9.28 -6.04 -2.09
CA VAL A 296 -9.71 -7.39 -2.51
C VAL A 296 -8.75 -8.38 -1.88
N THR A 297 -9.25 -9.48 -1.35
CA THR A 297 -8.44 -10.59 -0.87
C THR A 297 -9.13 -11.92 -1.18
N VAL A 298 -8.47 -13.00 -0.81
CA VAL A 298 -9.00 -14.36 -0.88
C VAL A 298 -9.30 -14.82 0.55
N GLU A 299 -10.30 -15.66 0.75
CA GLU A 299 -10.67 -16.09 2.10
C GLU A 299 -9.49 -16.73 2.85
N GLY A 300 -9.35 -16.40 4.13
CA GLY A 300 -8.25 -16.87 4.98
C GLY A 300 -6.90 -16.18 4.76
N ASP A 301 -6.74 -15.24 3.81
CA ASP A 301 -5.57 -14.34 3.70
C ASP A 301 -5.95 -12.90 4.07
N ASN A 302 -5.46 -12.40 5.21
CA ASN A 302 -5.68 -11.02 5.65
C ASN A 302 -4.43 -10.11 5.54
N SER A 303 -3.53 -10.42 4.59
CA SER A 303 -2.36 -9.59 4.23
C SER A 303 -2.70 -8.11 4.04
N ILE A 304 -3.86 -7.84 3.44
CA ILE A 304 -4.34 -6.49 3.10
C ILE A 304 -5.01 -5.74 4.25
N ASP A 305 -5.27 -6.38 5.40
CA ASP A 305 -6.05 -5.77 6.50
C ASP A 305 -7.47 -5.39 6.01
N VAL A 306 -8.22 -6.38 5.50
CA VAL A 306 -9.42 -6.20 4.65
C VAL A 306 -10.47 -5.30 5.30
N TYR A 307 -10.66 -5.44 6.62
CA TYR A 307 -11.67 -4.71 7.37
C TYR A 307 -11.37 -3.21 7.58
N ILE A 308 -10.23 -2.66 7.12
CA ILE A 308 -9.93 -1.21 7.24
C ILE A 308 -10.36 -0.38 6.02
N ASN A 309 -10.97 -1.03 5.03
CA ASN A 309 -11.40 -0.46 3.76
C ASN A 309 -12.87 -0.01 3.80
N ASP A 310 -13.26 0.95 2.95
CA ASP A 310 -14.67 1.31 2.80
C ASP A 310 -15.45 0.14 2.17
N ILE A 311 -14.83 -0.56 1.21
CA ILE A 311 -15.25 -1.90 0.73
C ILE A 311 -14.08 -2.87 0.90
N GLY A 312 -14.32 -4.01 1.56
CA GLY A 312 -13.50 -5.21 1.49
C GLY A 312 -14.20 -6.25 0.61
N ILE A 313 -13.48 -6.88 -0.31
CA ILE A 313 -14.01 -7.94 -1.18
C ILE A 313 -13.22 -9.21 -0.88
N ILE A 314 -13.91 -10.32 -0.65
CA ILE A 314 -13.32 -11.60 -0.24
C ILE A 314 -13.72 -12.65 -1.26
N VAL A 315 -12.79 -13.01 -2.16
CA VAL A 315 -12.97 -14.09 -3.13
C VAL A 315 -13.04 -15.43 -2.39
N LEU A 316 -14.10 -16.19 -2.66
CA LEU A 316 -14.30 -17.52 -2.09
C LEU A 316 -13.59 -18.57 -2.95
N GLU A 317 -12.91 -19.54 -2.32
CA GLU A 317 -12.13 -20.55 -3.05
C GLU A 317 -13.01 -21.58 -3.78
N ASP A 318 -14.30 -21.67 -3.41
CA ASP A 318 -15.29 -22.51 -4.09
C ASP A 318 -15.70 -21.99 -5.48
N GLY A 319 -15.20 -20.82 -5.88
CA GLY A 319 -15.48 -20.19 -7.17
C GLY A 319 -16.90 -19.62 -7.28
N SER A 320 -17.66 -19.56 -6.19
CA SER A 320 -19.07 -19.17 -6.24
C SER A 320 -19.31 -17.66 -6.31
N GLY A 321 -18.33 -16.83 -5.91
CA GLY A 321 -18.43 -15.38 -5.88
C GLY A 321 -17.63 -14.77 -4.72
N TYR A 322 -18.18 -13.72 -4.12
CA TYR A 322 -17.47 -12.91 -3.11
C TYR A 322 -18.33 -12.62 -1.89
N ASN A 323 -17.74 -12.61 -0.70
CA ASN A 323 -18.29 -11.83 0.42
C ASN A 323 -17.84 -10.37 0.28
N VAL A 324 -18.73 -9.43 0.61
CA VAL A 324 -18.46 -7.98 0.57
C VAL A 324 -18.64 -7.38 1.95
N ALA A 325 -17.55 -6.82 2.50
CA ALA A 325 -17.52 -6.11 3.76
C ALA A 325 -17.56 -4.59 3.57
N VAL A 326 -18.30 -3.84 4.40
CA VAL A 326 -18.51 -2.39 4.24
C VAL A 326 -18.23 -1.56 5.49
N GLY A 327 -17.79 -0.32 5.27
CA GLY A 327 -17.72 0.73 6.28
C GLY A 327 -16.52 0.65 7.22
N GLY A 328 -15.38 0.14 6.76
CA GLY A 328 -14.12 0.20 7.50
C GLY A 328 -13.45 1.58 7.44
N GLY A 329 -12.70 1.94 8.49
CA GLY A 329 -11.84 3.11 8.43
C GLY A 329 -11.30 3.60 9.76
N LEU A 330 -10.02 3.96 9.75
CA LEU A 330 -9.25 4.12 10.97
C LEU A 330 -9.13 5.55 11.52
N GLY A 331 -9.22 6.58 10.67
CA GLY A 331 -8.97 7.96 11.14
C GLY A 331 -9.98 8.44 12.19
N ARG A 332 -9.46 8.94 13.32
CA ARG A 332 -10.20 9.64 14.39
C ARG A 332 -9.50 10.96 14.78
N THR A 333 -10.06 11.65 15.76
CA THR A 333 -9.51 12.88 16.35
C THR A 333 -9.41 12.69 17.87
N HIS A 334 -8.31 13.14 18.49
CA HIS A 334 -8.11 13.05 19.94
C HIS A 334 -9.18 13.85 20.71
N GLY A 335 -9.69 13.28 21.80
CA GLY A 335 -10.73 13.89 22.64
C GLY A 335 -12.08 14.14 21.94
N LYS A 336 -12.36 13.46 20.82
CA LYS A 336 -13.62 13.62 20.06
C LYS A 336 -14.23 12.27 19.69
N GLU A 337 -15.07 11.77 20.61
CA GLU A 337 -15.74 10.46 20.52
C GLU A 337 -16.74 10.35 19.35
N THR A 338 -17.18 11.46 18.77
CA THR A 338 -17.89 11.45 17.47
C THR A 338 -17.00 11.05 16.29
N THR A 339 -15.73 10.73 16.52
CA THR A 339 -14.81 10.14 15.55
C THR A 339 -14.05 8.96 16.15
N PHE A 340 -14.22 7.77 15.58
CA PHE A 340 -13.73 6.49 16.13
C PHE A 340 -13.19 5.60 15.01
N ALA A 341 -12.27 4.68 15.30
CA ALA A 341 -11.88 3.64 14.34
C ALA A 341 -13.00 2.58 14.22
N ARG A 342 -13.25 2.04 13.02
CA ARG A 342 -14.23 0.96 12.78
C ARG A 342 -13.64 -0.08 11.82
N ALA A 343 -13.82 -1.35 12.15
CA ALA A 343 -13.65 -2.47 11.22
C ALA A 343 -14.92 -2.61 10.35
N ALA A 344 -14.75 -2.99 9.10
CA ALA A 344 -15.85 -3.26 8.19
C ALA A 344 -16.68 -4.47 8.65
N HIS A 345 -17.94 -4.52 8.24
CA HIS A 345 -18.85 -5.63 8.51
C HIS A 345 -19.16 -6.35 7.20
N GLU A 346 -19.06 -7.68 7.17
CA GLU A 346 -19.47 -8.51 6.02
C GLU A 346 -20.99 -8.41 5.83
N MET A 347 -21.40 -7.67 4.79
CA MET A 347 -22.78 -7.24 4.56
C MET A 347 -23.57 -8.21 3.69
N CYS A 348 -22.91 -8.79 2.68
CA CYS A 348 -23.56 -9.68 1.72
C CYS A 348 -22.58 -10.64 1.03
N PHE A 349 -23.15 -11.68 0.43
CA PHE A 349 -22.55 -12.45 -0.65
C PHE A 349 -23.01 -11.88 -2.00
N VAL A 350 -22.13 -11.88 -3.00
CA VAL A 350 -22.36 -11.36 -4.35
C VAL A 350 -21.79 -12.35 -5.38
N PRO A 351 -22.59 -12.87 -6.33
CA PRO A 351 -22.09 -13.68 -7.44
C PRO A 351 -21.38 -12.81 -8.49
N GLU A 352 -20.63 -13.43 -9.41
CA GLU A 352 -19.75 -12.71 -10.34
C GLU A 352 -20.46 -11.63 -11.15
N GLU A 353 -21.59 -11.99 -11.75
CA GLU A 353 -22.36 -11.15 -12.68
C GLU A 353 -22.96 -9.90 -12.00
N GLN A 354 -23.09 -9.90 -10.67
CA GLN A 354 -23.63 -8.78 -9.90
C GLN A 354 -22.55 -7.84 -9.34
N LEU A 355 -21.29 -8.26 -9.30
CA LEU A 355 -20.22 -7.56 -8.58
C LEU A 355 -20.12 -6.07 -8.95
N VAL A 356 -20.00 -5.77 -10.24
CA VAL A 356 -19.85 -4.39 -10.74
C VAL A 356 -21.03 -3.51 -10.32
N LEU A 357 -22.26 -4.04 -10.40
CA LEU A 357 -23.47 -3.31 -10.04
C LEU A 357 -23.53 -3.03 -8.54
N VAL A 358 -23.22 -4.02 -7.69
CA VAL A 358 -23.18 -3.86 -6.23
C VAL A 358 -22.09 -2.87 -5.80
N LEU A 359 -20.91 -2.91 -6.41
CA LEU A 359 -19.85 -1.94 -6.14
C LEU A 359 -20.27 -0.51 -6.51
N LYS A 360 -20.89 -0.31 -7.68
CA LYS A 360 -21.44 1.00 -8.08
C LYS A 360 -22.53 1.47 -7.10
N ALA A 361 -23.44 0.58 -6.66
CA ALA A 361 -24.50 0.90 -5.70
C ALA A 361 -23.97 1.35 -4.32
N ILE A 362 -22.93 0.68 -3.78
CA ILE A 362 -22.29 1.09 -2.52
C ILE A 362 -21.62 2.47 -2.66
N VAL A 363 -21.01 2.75 -3.82
CA VAL A 363 -20.41 4.06 -4.12
C VAL A 363 -21.47 5.15 -4.28
N ALA A 364 -22.60 4.87 -4.94
CA ALA A 364 -23.74 5.77 -5.04
C ALA A 364 -24.34 6.10 -3.66
N ALA A 365 -24.60 5.09 -2.82
CA ALA A 365 -25.07 5.31 -1.45
C ALA A 365 -24.13 6.23 -0.63
N GLN A 366 -22.80 6.07 -0.79
CA GLN A 366 -21.81 6.96 -0.16
C GLN A 366 -21.76 8.37 -0.80
N ARG A 367 -21.95 8.48 -2.12
CA ARG A 367 -21.99 9.76 -2.86
C ARG A 367 -23.17 10.62 -2.41
N ASP A 368 -24.33 9.98 -2.24
CA ASP A 368 -25.61 10.66 -2.09
C ASP A 368 -25.97 10.90 -0.61
N HIS A 369 -25.64 9.96 0.28
CA HIS A 369 -25.99 10.02 1.70
C HIS A 369 -24.81 10.27 2.64
N GLY A 370 -23.57 10.22 2.14
CA GLY A 370 -22.38 10.49 2.96
C GLY A 370 -22.27 11.96 3.37
N ASN A 371 -21.95 12.23 4.64
CA ASN A 371 -21.96 13.59 5.20
C ASN A 371 -20.97 14.54 4.48
N ARG A 372 -21.48 15.66 3.93
CA ARG A 372 -20.69 16.72 3.25
C ARG A 372 -20.55 18.02 4.06
N GLU A 373 -21.15 18.10 5.24
CA GLU A 373 -21.09 19.27 6.14
C GLU A 373 -19.90 19.18 7.11
N VAL A 374 -19.72 18.00 7.72
CA VAL A 374 -18.70 17.73 8.73
C VAL A 374 -17.72 16.72 8.16
N ARG A 375 -16.67 17.23 7.50
CA ARG A 375 -15.62 16.43 6.82
C ARG A 375 -14.93 15.37 7.68
N ALA A 376 -14.95 15.52 9.01
CA ALA A 376 -14.46 14.52 9.96
C ALA A 376 -15.34 13.25 10.02
N ASN A 377 -16.62 13.39 9.67
CA ASN A 377 -17.66 12.37 9.64
C ASN A 377 -18.06 11.92 8.22
N ALA A 378 -17.31 12.34 7.19
CA ALA A 378 -17.64 12.15 5.77
C ALA A 378 -17.27 10.77 5.16
N ARG A 379 -16.72 9.83 5.94
CA ARG A 379 -16.36 8.47 5.48
C ARG A 379 -17.53 7.51 5.60
N LEU A 380 -17.60 6.51 4.72
CA LEU A 380 -18.66 5.49 4.68
C LEU A 380 -18.93 4.84 6.04
N LYS A 381 -17.89 4.57 6.83
CA LYS A 381 -18.02 4.03 8.20
C LYS A 381 -19.02 4.78 9.09
N TYR A 382 -19.19 6.10 8.91
CA TYR A 382 -20.13 6.90 9.69
C TYR A 382 -21.54 6.79 9.15
N LEU A 383 -21.73 6.73 7.82
CA LEU A 383 -23.03 6.46 7.21
C LEU A 383 -23.55 5.07 7.65
N VAL A 384 -22.70 4.04 7.55
CA VAL A 384 -23.01 2.67 8.02
C VAL A 384 -23.33 2.66 9.53
N HIS A 385 -22.54 3.35 10.35
CA HIS A 385 -22.79 3.44 11.80
C HIS A 385 -24.09 4.19 12.16
N THR A 386 -24.40 5.29 11.46
CA THR A 386 -25.58 6.12 11.73
C THR A 386 -26.87 5.46 11.26
N LEU A 387 -26.86 4.73 10.14
CA LEU A 387 -28.01 3.95 9.69
C LEU A 387 -28.16 2.63 10.46
N GLY A 388 -27.05 2.00 10.83
CA GLY A 388 -27.01 0.59 11.23
C GLY A 388 -26.85 -0.32 10.01
N GLU A 389 -26.23 -1.49 10.21
CA GLU A 389 -25.79 -2.39 9.14
C GLU A 389 -26.95 -2.87 8.25
N ALA A 390 -28.08 -3.28 8.84
CA ALA A 390 -29.28 -3.68 8.11
C ALA A 390 -29.88 -2.54 7.26
N ASN A 391 -30.03 -1.33 7.82
CA ASN A 391 -30.57 -0.19 7.08
C ASN A 391 -29.61 0.30 5.98
N PHE A 392 -28.30 0.13 6.16
CA PHE A 392 -27.34 0.39 5.09
C PHE A 392 -27.42 -0.67 3.97
N LYS A 393 -27.60 -1.95 4.30
CA LYS A 393 -27.87 -3.01 3.32
C LYS A 393 -29.13 -2.67 2.50
N SER A 394 -30.24 -2.33 3.15
CA SER A 394 -31.48 -1.92 2.47
C SER A 394 -31.38 -0.63 1.67
N LEU A 395 -30.51 0.31 2.07
CA LEU A 395 -30.20 1.48 1.24
C LEU A 395 -29.51 1.03 -0.06
N VAL A 396 -28.50 0.16 0.00
CA VAL A 396 -27.82 -0.37 -1.19
C VAL A 396 -28.79 -1.19 -2.06
N GLU A 397 -29.64 -2.03 -1.46
CA GLU A 397 -30.68 -2.80 -2.16
C GLU A 397 -31.67 -1.89 -2.92
N SER A 398 -31.98 -0.69 -2.39
CA SER A 398 -32.85 0.27 -3.09
C SER A 398 -32.26 0.78 -4.42
N TYR A 399 -30.93 0.93 -4.51
CA TYR A 399 -30.21 1.23 -5.75
C TYR A 399 -30.17 0.02 -6.70
N LEU A 400 -30.19 -1.21 -6.17
CA LEU A 400 -30.10 -2.43 -6.96
C LEU A 400 -31.45 -2.89 -7.55
N GLY A 401 -32.54 -2.65 -6.81
CA GLY A 401 -33.87 -3.19 -7.13
C GLY A 401 -34.05 -4.66 -6.77
N PHE A 402 -33.11 -5.26 -6.03
CA PHE A 402 -33.15 -6.63 -5.53
C PHE A 402 -32.47 -6.76 -4.16
N GLU A 403 -32.84 -7.80 -3.41
CA GLU A 403 -32.27 -8.14 -2.10
C GLU A 403 -30.91 -8.83 -2.24
N LEU A 404 -29.96 -8.48 -1.38
CA LEU A 404 -28.62 -9.05 -1.35
C LEU A 404 -28.58 -10.30 -0.47
N ALA A 405 -28.00 -11.39 -0.97
CA ALA A 405 -27.78 -12.60 -0.19
C ALA A 405 -26.88 -12.33 1.03
N ASP A 406 -27.09 -13.03 2.13
CA ASP A 406 -26.22 -12.93 3.31
C ASP A 406 -24.82 -13.54 3.02
N PRO A 407 -23.76 -13.07 3.72
CA PRO A 407 -22.41 -13.58 3.52
C PRO A 407 -22.33 -15.10 3.70
N LYS A 408 -21.53 -15.77 2.87
CA LYS A 408 -21.23 -17.20 3.04
C LYS A 408 -20.19 -17.41 4.14
N PRO A 409 -20.17 -18.57 4.81
CA PRO A 409 -19.06 -18.94 5.68
C PRO A 409 -17.73 -18.91 4.92
N SER A 410 -16.71 -18.31 5.52
CA SER A 410 -15.37 -18.17 4.95
C SER A 410 -14.31 -18.80 5.86
N LYS A 411 -13.13 -19.10 5.30
CA LYS A 411 -12.01 -19.67 6.06
C LYS A 411 -11.48 -18.74 7.16
N PRO A 412 -11.01 -19.30 8.30
CA PRO A 412 -10.35 -18.52 9.35
C PRO A 412 -9.17 -17.70 8.82
N TRP A 413 -9.11 -16.43 9.19
CA TRP A 413 -8.08 -15.50 8.76
C TRP A 413 -6.69 -15.88 9.26
N ARG A 414 -5.70 -15.72 8.37
CA ARG A 414 -4.28 -15.77 8.68
C ARG A 414 -3.63 -14.45 8.28
N TYR A 415 -2.67 -13.99 9.08
CA TYR A 415 -1.81 -12.89 8.69
C TYR A 415 -0.68 -13.43 7.81
N SER A 416 -0.76 -13.16 6.51
CA SER A 416 0.20 -13.61 5.51
C SER A 416 1.00 -12.42 5.00
N ASP A 417 2.20 -12.18 5.54
CA ASP A 417 3.03 -11.06 5.05
C ASP A 417 3.80 -11.38 3.75
N TRP A 418 3.86 -12.68 3.38
CA TRP A 418 4.50 -13.22 2.18
C TRP A 418 6.00 -12.91 2.07
N MET A 419 6.67 -12.76 3.21
CA MET A 419 8.13 -12.59 3.28
C MET A 419 8.88 -13.94 3.14
N GLY A 420 10.13 -13.91 2.67
CA GLY A 420 10.95 -15.10 2.39
C GLY A 420 10.75 -15.66 0.97
N TRP A 421 11.40 -16.80 0.68
CA TRP A 421 11.31 -17.49 -0.61
C TRP A 421 10.05 -18.36 -0.73
N HIS A 422 9.34 -18.24 -1.85
CA HIS A 422 8.12 -19.01 -2.16
C HIS A 422 8.10 -19.45 -3.64
N ASP A 423 7.26 -20.45 -3.93
CA ASP A 423 6.93 -20.90 -5.29
C ASP A 423 5.65 -20.17 -5.77
N ALA A 424 5.69 -19.58 -6.96
CA ALA A 424 4.55 -18.88 -7.54
C ALA A 424 3.46 -19.83 -8.06
N GLY A 425 3.82 -21.04 -8.52
CA GLY A 425 2.93 -22.03 -9.12
C GLY A 425 3.11 -22.24 -10.63
N ASP A 426 3.76 -21.28 -11.31
CA ASP A 426 4.07 -21.31 -12.75
C ASP A 426 5.47 -21.89 -13.07
N GLY A 427 6.22 -22.27 -12.02
CA GLY A 427 7.62 -22.71 -12.10
C GLY A 427 8.63 -21.58 -11.83
N SER A 428 8.18 -20.35 -11.59
CA SER A 428 8.99 -19.27 -11.06
C SER A 428 8.96 -19.23 -9.52
N LEU A 429 9.92 -18.51 -8.95
CA LEU A 429 10.00 -18.19 -7.53
C LEU A 429 9.72 -16.71 -7.31
N PHE A 430 9.33 -16.39 -6.08
CA PHE A 430 9.36 -15.02 -5.58
C PHE A 430 10.01 -14.95 -4.20
N VAL A 431 10.61 -13.81 -3.87
CA VAL A 431 11.20 -13.54 -2.55
C VAL A 431 10.63 -12.26 -1.95
N GLY A 432 9.98 -12.38 -0.81
CA GLY A 432 9.52 -11.24 -0.02
C GLY A 432 10.61 -10.69 0.89
N ILE A 433 10.89 -9.40 0.76
CA ILE A 433 12.00 -8.69 1.40
C ILE A 433 11.42 -7.66 2.37
N ASN A 434 11.76 -7.81 3.66
CA ASN A 434 11.37 -6.83 4.68
C ASN A 434 12.06 -5.49 4.43
N VAL A 435 11.31 -4.39 4.47
CA VAL A 435 11.87 -3.04 4.40
C VAL A 435 11.38 -2.19 5.55
N ASP A 436 12.32 -1.76 6.39
CA ASP A 436 12.04 -0.94 7.56
C ASP A 436 11.28 0.31 7.21
N GLN A 437 10.02 0.31 7.64
CA GLN A 437 9.09 1.42 7.47
C GLN A 437 9.00 1.86 5.99
N GLY A 438 9.18 0.94 5.05
CA GLY A 438 9.04 1.14 3.61
C GLY A 438 9.93 2.20 2.94
N ARG A 439 11.06 2.60 3.55
CA ARG A 439 11.97 3.59 2.97
C ARG A 439 13.04 2.92 2.10
N ILE A 440 12.94 3.10 0.77
CA ILE A 440 13.96 2.67 -0.19
C ILE A 440 14.93 3.84 -0.41
N ARG A 441 16.17 3.65 0.01
CA ARG A 441 17.32 4.50 -0.31
C ARG A 441 18.60 3.72 -0.06
N ASP A 442 19.72 4.28 -0.52
CA ASP A 442 21.05 3.83 -0.11
C ASP A 442 21.42 4.57 1.18
N PHE A 443 21.48 3.83 2.29
CA PHE A 443 21.75 4.43 3.59
C PHE A 443 23.26 4.64 3.76
N ALA A 444 23.68 5.86 4.09
CA ALA A 444 25.06 6.09 4.52
C ALA A 444 25.39 5.21 5.73
N THR A 445 26.44 4.39 5.60
CA THR A 445 27.00 3.58 6.68
C THR A 445 27.92 4.45 7.54
N PRO A 446 27.55 4.78 8.80
CA PRO A 446 28.44 5.48 9.71
C PRO A 446 29.65 4.59 10.02
N GLN A 447 30.83 5.17 10.22
CA GLN A 447 32.06 4.42 10.50
C GLN A 447 32.02 3.68 11.86
N THR A 448 30.99 3.95 12.68
CA THR A 448 30.79 3.44 14.04
C THR A 448 29.58 2.50 14.18
N ALA A 449 28.81 2.28 13.12
CA ALA A 449 27.64 1.40 13.14
C ALA A 449 27.78 0.26 12.12
N GLY A 450 27.00 -0.81 12.30
CA GLY A 450 26.92 -1.89 11.32
C GLY A 450 26.50 -1.39 9.94
N ALA A 451 26.87 -2.14 8.91
CA ALA A 451 26.51 -1.82 7.53
C ALA A 451 24.99 -1.70 7.37
N LYS A 452 24.55 -0.69 6.61
CA LYS A 452 23.13 -0.40 6.39
C LYS A 452 22.71 -0.82 4.98
N PRO A 453 21.48 -1.28 4.77
CA PRO A 453 21.05 -1.84 3.50
C PRO A 453 21.08 -0.79 2.37
N GLN A 454 21.66 -1.16 1.24
CA GLN A 454 21.72 -0.34 0.02
C GLN A 454 20.53 -0.67 -0.89
N LEU A 455 19.31 -0.44 -0.39
CA LEU A 455 18.08 -0.92 -1.03
C LEU A 455 17.85 -0.35 -2.44
N ARG A 456 18.30 0.88 -2.73
CA ARG A 456 18.07 1.49 -4.04
C ARG A 456 18.95 0.79 -5.08
N THR A 457 20.25 0.69 -4.79
CA THR A 457 21.22 0.03 -5.68
C THR A 457 20.95 -1.48 -5.78
N PHE A 458 20.56 -2.15 -4.70
CA PHE A 458 20.12 -3.56 -4.72
C PHE A 458 19.02 -3.79 -5.75
N LEU A 459 17.94 -3.00 -5.70
CA LEU A 459 16.79 -3.19 -6.60
C LEU A 459 17.13 -2.83 -8.03
N ARG A 460 17.93 -1.78 -8.26
CA ARG A 460 18.38 -1.40 -9.60
C ARG A 460 19.22 -2.52 -10.23
N GLU A 461 20.18 -3.07 -9.50
CA GLU A 461 20.96 -4.23 -9.95
C GLU A 461 20.09 -5.49 -10.13
N ALA A 462 19.11 -5.75 -9.26
CA ALA A 462 18.24 -6.91 -9.38
C ALA A 462 17.40 -6.86 -10.67
N VAL A 463 16.79 -5.71 -10.96
CA VAL A 463 16.02 -5.46 -12.18
C VAL A 463 16.93 -5.55 -13.42
N ASP A 464 18.10 -4.89 -13.40
CA ASP A 464 18.99 -4.82 -14.56
C ASP A 464 19.69 -6.16 -14.89
N LEU A 465 19.97 -7.01 -13.89
CA LEU A 465 20.66 -8.29 -14.08
C LEU A 465 19.71 -9.47 -14.31
N TYR A 466 18.56 -9.51 -13.62
CA TYR A 466 17.68 -10.69 -13.61
C TYR A 466 16.30 -10.44 -14.25
N GLY A 467 15.94 -9.19 -14.53
CA GLY A 467 14.65 -8.83 -15.15
C GLY A 467 13.45 -9.07 -14.23
N VAL A 468 13.67 -9.02 -12.91
CA VAL A 468 12.60 -9.18 -11.90
C VAL A 468 11.66 -7.97 -11.89
N ASP A 469 10.40 -8.22 -11.54
CA ASP A 469 9.44 -7.17 -11.21
C ASP A 469 9.26 -7.07 -9.68
N ILE A 470 8.73 -5.94 -9.20
CA ILE A 470 8.53 -5.68 -7.78
C ILE A 470 7.02 -5.70 -7.48
N ILE A 471 6.61 -6.32 -6.36
CA ILE A 471 5.27 -6.12 -5.78
C ILE A 471 5.39 -5.44 -4.42
N LEU A 472 4.72 -4.30 -4.26
CA LEU A 472 4.65 -3.57 -2.99
C LEU A 472 3.66 -4.26 -2.04
N SER A 473 4.09 -4.54 -0.81
CA SER A 473 3.25 -5.18 0.21
C SER A 473 2.43 -4.16 1.03
N PRO A 474 1.21 -4.50 1.49
CA PRO A 474 0.47 -3.68 2.45
C PRO A 474 1.24 -3.44 3.76
N THR A 475 2.25 -4.25 4.07
CA THR A 475 3.14 -4.13 5.23
C THR A 475 4.22 -3.06 5.07
N GLN A 476 4.29 -2.37 3.93
CA GLN A 476 5.36 -1.45 3.52
C GLN A 476 6.67 -2.14 3.11
N SER A 477 6.72 -3.48 3.12
CA SER A 477 7.79 -4.30 2.53
C SER A 477 7.52 -4.57 1.04
N MET A 478 8.32 -5.42 0.39
CA MET A 478 8.11 -5.79 -1.03
C MET A 478 8.33 -7.27 -1.32
N ILE A 479 8.02 -7.69 -2.55
CA ILE A 479 8.38 -8.96 -3.15
C ILE A 479 9.12 -8.71 -4.45
N LEU A 480 10.18 -9.46 -4.73
CA LEU A 480 10.72 -9.65 -6.08
C LEU A 480 10.07 -10.89 -6.70
N GLN A 481 9.43 -10.74 -7.85
CA GLN A 481 8.74 -11.81 -8.58
C GLN A 481 9.45 -12.15 -9.89
N ASN A 482 8.96 -13.19 -10.58
CA ASN A 482 9.51 -13.70 -11.85
C ASN A 482 10.96 -14.19 -11.72
N VAL A 483 11.38 -14.61 -10.52
CA VAL A 483 12.73 -15.12 -10.28
C VAL A 483 12.83 -16.56 -10.79
N LYS A 484 13.77 -16.85 -11.68
CA LYS A 484 13.98 -18.22 -12.15
C LYS A 484 14.60 -19.06 -11.03
N PRO A 485 14.25 -20.36 -10.87
CA PRO A 485 14.86 -21.20 -9.83
C PRO A 485 16.39 -21.24 -9.83
N GLY A 486 17.03 -21.11 -11.01
CA GLY A 486 18.49 -21.03 -11.13
C GLY A 486 19.11 -19.71 -10.64
N ASP A 487 18.35 -18.63 -10.61
CA ASP A 487 18.82 -17.29 -10.22
C ASP A 487 18.75 -17.08 -8.69
N LYS A 488 18.05 -17.97 -7.94
CA LYS A 488 17.83 -17.87 -6.49
C LYS A 488 19.10 -17.55 -5.70
N ALA A 489 20.13 -18.38 -5.85
CA ALA A 489 21.39 -18.23 -5.11
C ALA A 489 22.15 -16.94 -5.50
N ALA A 490 21.92 -16.43 -6.70
CA ALA A 490 22.52 -15.19 -7.19
C ALA A 490 21.77 -13.95 -6.66
N ILE A 491 20.45 -14.04 -6.47
CA ILE A 491 19.65 -13.05 -5.74
C ILE A 491 20.01 -13.04 -4.25
N ASP A 492 20.16 -14.20 -3.60
CA ASP A 492 20.61 -14.29 -2.20
C ASP A 492 22.02 -13.64 -2.03
N ALA A 493 22.93 -13.90 -2.97
CA ALA A 493 24.25 -13.26 -2.99
C ALA A 493 24.19 -11.75 -3.27
N LEU A 494 23.24 -11.29 -4.09
CA LEU A 494 23.01 -9.88 -4.37
C LEU A 494 22.42 -9.15 -3.15
N MET A 495 21.49 -9.78 -2.42
CA MET A 495 20.98 -9.28 -1.14
C MET A 495 22.12 -9.10 -0.13
N ALA A 496 22.95 -10.14 0.03
CA ALA A 496 24.10 -10.10 0.93
C ALA A 496 25.17 -9.06 0.53
N LYS A 497 25.40 -8.84 -0.78
CA LYS A 497 26.30 -7.79 -1.30
C LYS A 497 25.88 -6.37 -0.86
N HIS A 498 24.58 -6.14 -0.71
CA HIS A 498 23.98 -4.84 -0.45
C HIS A 498 23.38 -4.72 0.97
N ASP A 499 23.82 -5.57 1.90
CA ASP A 499 23.39 -5.62 3.30
C ASP A 499 21.86 -5.77 3.50
N VAL A 500 21.17 -6.37 2.52
CA VAL A 500 19.75 -6.69 2.60
C VAL A 500 19.58 -8.04 3.30
N LEU A 501 18.95 -8.03 4.48
CA LEU A 501 18.80 -9.23 5.30
C LEU A 501 17.81 -10.23 4.67
N PRO A 502 18.12 -11.55 4.67
CA PRO A 502 17.11 -12.58 4.45
C PRO A 502 16.11 -12.56 5.63
N ILE A 503 14.88 -13.03 5.40
CA ILE A 503 13.80 -12.86 6.39
C ILE A 503 14.08 -13.58 7.72
N GLU A 504 14.85 -14.66 7.69
CA GLU A 504 15.26 -15.45 8.84
C GLU A 504 16.24 -14.69 9.77
N ALA A 505 16.80 -13.58 9.31
CA ALA A 505 17.71 -12.71 10.07
C ALA A 505 17.04 -11.40 10.57
N VAL A 506 15.75 -11.20 10.31
CA VAL A 506 14.97 -10.01 10.74
C VAL A 506 14.27 -10.31 12.07
N ASP A 507 14.33 -9.42 13.06
CA ASP A 507 13.58 -9.59 14.31
C ASP A 507 12.06 -9.67 14.00
N PRO A 508 11.32 -10.66 14.51
CA PRO A 508 9.86 -10.74 14.33
C PRO A 508 9.11 -9.45 14.66
N LEU A 509 9.53 -8.71 15.69
CA LEU A 509 8.94 -7.40 16.06
C LEU A 509 9.20 -6.33 15.00
N GLN A 510 10.34 -6.38 14.30
CA GLN A 510 10.68 -5.49 13.20
C GLN A 510 9.86 -5.85 11.95
N ARG A 511 9.79 -7.15 11.61
CA ARG A 511 8.98 -7.71 10.52
C ARG A 511 7.48 -7.41 10.67
N LEU A 512 6.95 -7.49 11.88
CA LEU A 512 5.55 -7.19 12.21
C LEU A 512 5.30 -5.69 12.52
N SER A 513 6.31 -4.82 12.31
CA SER A 513 6.18 -3.38 12.57
C SER A 513 5.69 -2.58 11.37
N MET A 514 4.96 -1.49 11.63
CA MET A 514 4.75 -0.43 10.65
C MET A 514 4.64 0.96 11.29
N ALA A 515 5.21 1.94 10.61
CA ALA A 515 5.10 3.35 10.95
C ALA A 515 4.68 4.21 9.75
N CYS A 516 4.07 5.36 10.01
CA CYS A 516 3.79 6.34 8.96
C CYS A 516 4.93 7.37 8.85
N PRO A 517 5.10 8.07 7.71
CA PRO A 517 6.17 9.05 7.56
C PRO A 517 6.24 10.10 8.68
N ALA A 518 5.10 10.63 9.12
CA ALA A 518 5.02 11.66 10.15
C ALA A 518 5.98 12.85 9.87
N LEU A 519 6.85 13.21 10.81
CA LEU A 519 7.82 14.29 10.64
C LEU A 519 8.97 13.86 9.69
N PRO A 520 9.55 14.78 8.90
CA PRO A 520 9.31 16.23 8.93
C PRO A 520 8.20 16.69 7.97
N LEU A 521 7.78 15.90 6.97
CA LEU A 521 6.95 16.41 5.86
C LEU A 521 5.43 16.33 6.10
N CYS A 522 4.93 15.47 6.99
CA CYS A 522 3.49 15.40 7.24
C CYS A 522 3.02 16.63 8.03
N GLY A 523 2.25 17.51 7.38
CA GLY A 523 1.63 18.68 8.02
C GLY A 523 0.68 18.37 9.18
N LEU A 524 0.27 17.11 9.36
CA LEU A 524 -0.65 16.66 10.42
C LEU A 524 0.04 15.97 11.60
N ALA A 525 1.36 15.70 11.53
CA ALA A 525 2.07 14.99 12.59
C ALA A 525 2.27 15.87 13.85
N VAL A 526 2.01 15.32 15.03
CA VAL A 526 2.26 15.95 16.34
C VAL A 526 3.53 15.40 17.03
N THR A 527 4.03 14.26 16.57
CA THR A 527 5.29 13.62 16.99
C THR A 527 5.82 12.73 15.86
N GLU A 528 7.01 12.15 16.06
CA GLU A 528 7.64 11.18 15.15
C GLU A 528 6.80 9.91 14.90
N ALA A 529 7.18 9.15 13.88
CA ALA A 529 6.79 7.75 13.74
C ALA A 529 7.87 6.95 13.00
N GLU A 530 7.97 7.08 11.67
CA GLU A 530 8.96 6.35 10.84
C GLU A 530 10.39 6.44 11.38
N ARG A 531 10.86 7.66 11.69
CA ARG A 531 12.23 7.91 12.19
C ARG A 531 12.47 7.41 13.62
N TYR A 532 11.41 7.04 14.36
CA TYR A 532 11.50 6.60 15.76
C TYR A 532 11.14 5.13 15.96
N MET A 533 10.47 4.49 15.00
CA MET A 533 10.00 3.10 15.14
C MET A 533 11.11 2.08 15.40
N PRO A 534 12.28 2.10 14.73
CA PRO A 534 13.39 1.17 15.03
C PRO A 534 13.80 1.19 16.51
N LYS A 535 14.02 2.38 17.05
CA LYS A 535 14.33 2.63 18.46
C LYS A 535 13.19 2.29 19.42
N MET A 536 11.93 2.26 18.96
CA MET A 536 10.82 1.75 19.77
C MET A 536 10.79 0.22 19.79
N ILE A 537 11.10 -0.44 18.66
CA ILE A 537 11.20 -1.91 18.56
C ILE A 537 12.28 -2.42 19.52
N GLU A 538 13.48 -1.84 19.49
CA GLU A 538 14.57 -2.15 20.43
C GLU A 538 14.12 -2.07 21.90
N ARG A 539 13.37 -1.02 22.24
CA ARG A 539 12.87 -0.82 23.61
C ARG A 539 11.78 -1.81 23.99
N VAL A 540 10.88 -2.17 23.08
CA VAL A 540 9.87 -3.20 23.33
C VAL A 540 10.54 -4.56 23.51
N ARG A 541 11.51 -4.92 22.65
CA ARG A 541 12.33 -6.13 22.80
C ARG A 541 13.01 -6.18 24.17
N ASN A 542 13.70 -5.12 24.57
CA ASN A 542 14.34 -5.05 25.89
C ASN A 542 13.36 -5.23 27.07
N VAL A 543 12.13 -4.71 27.00
CA VAL A 543 11.14 -4.90 28.06
C VAL A 543 10.57 -6.33 28.03
N LEU A 544 10.33 -6.92 26.86
CA LEU A 544 9.95 -8.33 26.72
C LEU A 544 11.04 -9.25 27.29
N ASP A 545 12.30 -9.02 26.93
CA ASP A 545 13.44 -9.75 27.46
C ASP A 545 13.56 -9.63 28.98
N HIS A 546 13.40 -8.41 29.51
CA HIS A 546 13.43 -8.13 30.95
C HIS A 546 12.36 -8.90 31.73
N VAL A 547 11.16 -9.08 31.16
CA VAL A 547 10.09 -9.89 31.80
C VAL A 547 10.17 -11.38 31.47
N GLY A 548 11.08 -11.83 30.59
CA GLY A 548 11.27 -13.24 30.23
C GLY A 548 10.46 -13.73 29.02
N LEU A 549 10.01 -12.83 28.14
CA LEU A 549 9.24 -13.10 26.91
C LEU A 549 10.14 -12.99 25.66
N HIS A 550 11.28 -13.67 25.67
CA HIS A 550 12.34 -13.54 24.67
C HIS A 550 11.91 -13.96 23.25
N ASP A 551 11.25 -15.11 23.15
CA ASP A 551 10.82 -15.71 21.88
C ASP A 551 9.47 -15.18 21.39
N ASP A 552 8.80 -14.33 22.19
CA ASP A 552 7.49 -13.78 21.89
C ASP A 552 7.54 -12.66 20.84
N GLU A 553 6.48 -12.60 20.02
CA GLU A 553 6.25 -11.58 19.00
C GLU A 553 4.93 -10.85 19.25
N ILE A 554 4.87 -9.58 18.84
CA ILE A 554 3.69 -8.70 18.97
C ILE A 554 3.61 -7.85 17.71
N MET A 555 2.46 -7.82 17.04
CA MET A 555 2.26 -6.90 15.92
C MET A 555 2.17 -5.45 16.40
N MET A 556 3.11 -4.62 15.95
CA MET A 556 3.28 -3.25 16.43
C MET A 556 3.08 -2.18 15.37
N ARG A 557 2.36 -1.10 15.70
CA ARG A 557 2.08 -0.02 14.74
C ARG A 557 2.21 1.38 15.33
N MET A 558 2.92 2.28 14.66
CA MET A 558 3.18 3.65 15.12
C MET A 558 2.65 4.71 14.15
N THR A 559 2.01 5.75 14.68
CA THR A 559 1.58 6.91 13.89
C THR A 559 1.84 8.21 14.61
N GLY A 560 2.27 9.24 13.89
CA GLY A 560 2.56 10.55 14.47
C GLY A 560 1.31 11.41 14.77
N CYS A 561 0.09 10.90 14.54
CA CYS A 561 -1.20 11.59 14.76
C CYS A 561 -2.39 10.60 14.66
N PRO A 562 -3.61 10.93 15.14
CA PRO A 562 -4.76 10.01 15.19
C PRO A 562 -5.43 9.69 13.83
N ASN A 563 -4.82 10.08 12.71
CA ASN A 563 -5.33 9.74 11.37
C ASN A 563 -5.18 8.25 11.01
N GLY A 564 -4.36 7.50 11.76
CA GLY A 564 -4.25 6.04 11.61
C GLY A 564 -3.57 5.57 10.32
N CYS A 565 -2.61 6.32 9.77
CA CYS A 565 -1.98 6.02 8.47
C CYS A 565 -1.23 4.67 8.43
N ALA A 566 -0.57 4.27 9.52
CA ALA A 566 0.09 2.96 9.67
C ALA A 566 -0.83 1.87 10.22
N ARG A 567 -2.15 2.07 10.12
CA ARG A 567 -3.20 1.16 10.60
C ARG A 567 -3.14 0.78 12.11
N PRO A 568 -2.84 1.72 13.03
CA PRO A 568 -2.49 1.42 14.42
C PRO A 568 -3.61 0.70 15.19
N TYR A 569 -4.86 1.08 15.01
CA TYR A 569 -5.97 0.57 15.81
C TYR A 569 -6.33 -0.91 15.55
N MET A 570 -5.69 -1.59 14.59
CA MET A 570 -5.86 -3.04 14.38
C MET A 570 -4.70 -3.86 14.99
N ALA A 571 -3.61 -3.22 15.41
CA ALA A 571 -2.48 -3.92 16.01
C ALA A 571 -2.73 -4.31 17.46
N GLU A 572 -1.99 -5.34 17.90
CA GLU A 572 -1.98 -5.83 19.27
C GLU A 572 -1.41 -4.79 20.24
N LEU A 573 -0.39 -4.04 19.80
CA LEU A 573 0.18 -2.88 20.48
C LEU A 573 0.39 -1.73 19.49
N ALA A 574 -0.09 -0.53 19.83
CA ALA A 574 0.07 0.62 18.95
C ALA A 574 0.35 1.94 19.66
N PHE A 575 1.16 2.76 18.99
CA PHE A 575 1.62 4.07 19.45
C PHE A 575 0.99 5.17 18.59
N VAL A 576 0.02 5.89 19.14
CA VAL A 576 -0.75 6.93 18.43
C VAL A 576 -0.36 8.30 18.97
N GLY A 577 0.38 9.08 18.16
CA GLY A 577 0.93 10.36 18.56
C GLY A 577 -0.14 11.34 19.04
N ASP A 578 0.00 11.81 20.28
CA ASP A 578 -0.97 12.71 20.92
C ASP A 578 -0.40 14.08 21.29
N GLY A 579 0.93 14.22 21.30
CA GLY A 579 1.64 15.44 21.63
C GLY A 579 3.14 15.28 21.47
N LYS A 580 3.89 16.36 21.76
CA LYS A 580 5.35 16.39 21.65
C LYS A 580 5.98 15.29 22.51
N ALA A 581 6.67 14.34 21.87
CA ALA A 581 7.27 13.17 22.50
C ALA A 581 6.30 12.40 23.43
N SER A 582 5.04 12.26 23.00
CA SER A 582 4.07 11.38 23.66
C SER A 582 3.11 10.67 22.72
N TYR A 583 2.74 9.47 23.13
CA TYR A 583 1.82 8.60 22.42
C TYR A 583 0.68 8.18 23.35
N GLN A 584 -0.52 8.09 22.80
CA GLN A 584 -1.63 7.33 23.34
C GLN A 584 -1.41 5.87 22.94
N LEU A 585 -1.50 4.95 23.90
CA LEU A 585 -1.36 3.52 23.66
C LEU A 585 -2.72 2.89 23.35
N TYR A 586 -2.78 2.13 22.27
CA TYR A 586 -3.86 1.19 21.97
C TYR A 586 -3.35 -0.24 22.11
N VAL A 587 -4.20 -1.13 22.62
CA VAL A 587 -3.92 -2.56 22.72
C VAL A 587 -5.17 -3.37 22.36
N GLY A 588 -5.02 -4.69 22.19
CA GLY A 588 -6.18 -5.58 22.03
C GLY A 588 -6.69 -5.74 20.59
N GLY A 589 -6.00 -5.19 19.58
CA GLY A 589 -6.20 -5.60 18.19
C GLY A 589 -5.85 -7.09 18.00
N SER A 590 -6.32 -7.71 16.93
CA SER A 590 -6.05 -9.14 16.68
C SER A 590 -4.75 -9.34 15.91
N PRO A 591 -3.94 -10.39 16.22
CA PRO A 591 -2.76 -10.75 15.42
C PRO A 591 -3.10 -11.04 13.94
N VAL A 592 -4.35 -11.42 13.65
CA VAL A 592 -4.87 -11.67 12.29
C VAL A 592 -5.78 -10.55 11.76
N LEU A 593 -5.76 -9.36 12.37
CA LEU A 593 -6.34 -8.11 11.85
C LEU A 593 -7.86 -8.13 11.61
N THR A 594 -8.58 -8.84 12.46
CA THR A 594 -10.06 -8.93 12.45
C THR A 594 -10.74 -7.94 13.39
N ARG A 595 -10.00 -7.33 14.32
CA ARG A 595 -10.55 -6.57 15.45
C ARG A 595 -9.85 -5.23 15.67
N VAL A 596 -10.63 -4.19 15.96
CA VAL A 596 -10.14 -2.89 16.44
C VAL A 596 -9.81 -3.00 17.94
N GLY A 597 -8.57 -2.69 18.31
CA GLY A 597 -8.13 -2.59 19.70
C GLY A 597 -8.70 -1.35 20.42
N PHE A 598 -8.65 -1.38 21.75
CA PHE A 598 -9.13 -0.30 22.61
C PHE A 598 -7.99 0.61 23.08
N GLU A 599 -8.36 1.82 23.51
CA GLU A 599 -7.44 2.76 24.11
C GLU A 599 -7.05 2.29 25.52
N TYR A 600 -5.76 2.09 25.78
CA TYR A 600 -5.27 1.71 27.10
C TYR A 600 -4.94 2.92 27.97
N LYS A 601 -4.10 3.83 27.46
CA LYS A 601 -3.49 4.91 28.26
C LYS A 601 -3.03 6.09 27.38
N GLU A 602 -3.53 7.28 27.67
CA GLU A 602 -3.09 8.51 27.01
C GLU A 602 -1.72 9.01 27.51
N ARG A 603 -1.12 9.94 26.77
CA ARG A 603 -0.01 10.80 27.19
C ARG A 603 1.25 10.06 27.65
N CYS A 604 1.44 8.80 27.24
CA CYS A 604 2.63 8.03 27.56
C CYS A 604 3.87 8.74 27.02
N LYS A 605 4.66 9.31 27.93
CA LYS A 605 5.86 10.07 27.58
C LYS A 605 6.93 9.11 27.12
N VAL A 606 7.56 9.43 26.00
CA VAL A 606 8.59 8.57 25.41
C VAL A 606 9.75 8.33 26.37
N LYS A 607 10.05 9.27 27.26
CA LYS A 607 11.09 9.14 28.31
C LYS A 607 10.78 8.13 29.44
N THR A 608 9.57 7.58 29.50
CA THR A 608 9.09 6.66 30.54
C THR A 608 8.11 5.66 29.90
N MET A 609 8.50 5.10 28.75
CA MET A 609 7.58 4.25 27.97
C MET A 609 7.52 2.84 28.54
N GLU A 610 8.66 2.36 29.04
CA GLU A 610 8.86 1.08 29.73
C GLU A 610 7.86 0.93 30.89
N HIS A 611 7.68 1.97 31.70
CA HIS A 611 6.69 2.03 32.80
C HIS A 611 5.21 1.95 32.35
N SER A 612 4.92 2.05 31.05
CA SER A 612 3.59 1.80 30.50
C SER A 612 3.48 0.44 29.77
N LEU A 613 4.60 -0.26 29.56
CA LEU A 613 4.68 -1.52 28.81
C LEU A 613 5.00 -2.72 29.71
N GLU A 614 5.99 -2.61 30.61
CA GLU A 614 6.39 -3.67 31.54
C GLU A 614 5.21 -4.30 32.30
N PRO A 615 4.28 -3.54 32.93
CA PRO A 615 3.14 -4.15 33.60
C PRO A 615 2.20 -4.91 32.65
N LEU A 616 2.07 -4.49 31.39
CA LEU A 616 1.21 -5.18 30.41
C LEU A 616 1.82 -6.54 30.03
N PHE A 617 3.13 -6.57 29.79
CA PHE A 617 3.85 -7.77 29.38
C PHE A 617 4.05 -8.73 30.56
N ALA A 618 4.29 -8.23 31.77
CA ALA A 618 4.29 -9.05 32.98
C ALA A 618 2.91 -9.70 33.24
N MET A 619 1.82 -8.94 33.10
CA MET A 619 0.47 -9.50 33.23
C MET A 619 0.17 -10.54 32.14
N TRP A 620 0.62 -10.30 30.91
CA TRP A 620 0.47 -11.26 29.80
C TRP A 620 1.22 -12.57 30.08
N ARG A 621 2.50 -12.50 30.48
CA ARG A 621 3.29 -13.67 30.89
C ARG A 621 2.59 -14.48 31.99
N ASP A 622 2.09 -13.80 33.02
CA ASP A 622 1.56 -14.44 34.24
C ASP A 622 0.12 -14.93 34.10
N GLN A 623 -0.65 -14.39 33.14
CA GLN A 623 -2.10 -14.62 33.03
C GLN A 623 -2.58 -14.99 31.62
N ARG A 624 -1.68 -15.29 30.67
CA ARG A 624 -2.05 -15.93 29.40
C ARG A 624 -2.59 -17.34 29.63
N VAL A 625 -3.58 -17.75 28.83
CA VAL A 625 -4.21 -19.08 28.99
C VAL A 625 -3.27 -20.22 28.62
N ASP A 626 -2.40 -19.98 27.65
CA ASP A 626 -1.31 -20.86 27.20
C ASP A 626 -0.24 -20.02 26.48
N GLU A 627 0.83 -20.66 26.02
CA GLU A 627 1.95 -20.01 25.30
C GLU A 627 1.58 -19.53 23.88
N ALA A 628 0.42 -19.91 23.34
CA ALA A 628 -0.06 -19.51 22.02
C ALA A 628 -1.05 -18.32 22.04
N GLU A 629 -1.52 -17.90 23.21
CA GLU A 629 -2.36 -16.70 23.32
C GLU A 629 -1.54 -15.42 23.07
N ALA A 630 -1.70 -14.89 21.86
CA ALA A 630 -1.10 -13.63 21.43
C ALA A 630 -1.49 -12.44 22.32
N PHE A 631 -0.59 -11.47 22.48
CA PHE A 631 -0.76 -10.32 23.38
C PHE A 631 -2.07 -9.55 23.11
N GLY A 632 -2.47 -9.42 21.85
CA GLY A 632 -3.70 -8.73 21.47
C GLY A 632 -4.99 -9.48 21.85
N ASP A 633 -4.97 -10.80 21.84
CA ASP A 633 -6.13 -11.61 22.28
C ASP A 633 -6.19 -11.69 23.81
N PHE A 634 -5.03 -11.81 24.48
CA PHE A 634 -4.89 -11.64 25.94
C PHE A 634 -5.49 -10.30 26.41
N ALA A 635 -5.03 -9.18 25.83
CA ALA A 635 -5.46 -7.84 26.21
C ALA A 635 -6.97 -7.63 25.97
N GLN A 636 -7.52 -8.22 24.90
CA GLN A 636 -8.96 -8.23 24.64
C GLN A 636 -9.74 -9.04 25.68
N ARG A 637 -9.22 -10.20 26.10
CA ARG A 637 -9.88 -11.09 27.08
C ARG A 637 -9.95 -10.48 28.48
N VAL A 638 -8.86 -9.89 28.97
CA VAL A 638 -8.84 -9.28 30.32
C VAL A 638 -9.45 -7.88 30.33
N GLY A 639 -9.34 -7.15 29.22
CA GLY A 639 -9.93 -5.82 29.03
C GLY A 639 -9.21 -4.69 29.76
N GLN A 640 -9.46 -3.45 29.30
CA GLN A 640 -8.81 -2.24 29.81
C GLN A 640 -8.83 -2.09 31.34
N PRO A 641 -9.95 -2.34 32.06
CA PRO A 641 -9.99 -2.12 33.51
C PRO A 641 -9.06 -3.05 34.29
N ALA A 642 -8.90 -4.30 33.84
CA ALA A 642 -8.00 -5.26 34.48
C ALA A 642 -6.53 -4.90 34.23
N LEU A 643 -6.18 -4.54 32.99
CA LEU A 643 -4.83 -4.04 32.64
C LEU A 643 -4.47 -2.79 33.45
N ALA A 644 -5.41 -1.85 33.60
CA ALA A 644 -5.19 -0.62 34.35
C ALA A 644 -5.05 -0.86 35.86
N ALA A 645 -5.84 -1.78 36.43
CA ALA A 645 -5.73 -2.16 37.84
C ALA A 645 -4.37 -2.85 38.13
N PHE A 646 -3.99 -3.85 37.34
CA PHE A 646 -2.70 -4.52 37.50
C PHE A 646 -1.52 -3.54 37.37
N ALA A 647 -1.56 -2.66 36.37
CA ALA A 647 -0.51 -1.66 36.16
C ALA A 647 -0.43 -0.55 37.23
N ALA A 648 -1.46 -0.39 38.08
CA ALA A 648 -1.42 0.54 39.20
C ALA A 648 -0.65 -0.02 40.40
N ASP A 649 -0.74 -1.33 40.64
CA ASP A 649 -0.07 -2.02 41.75
C ASP A 649 1.31 -2.60 41.37
N TYR A 650 1.62 -2.68 40.08
CA TYR A 650 2.88 -3.26 39.57
C TYR A 650 4.08 -2.32 39.75
N ALA A 651 5.05 -2.75 40.55
CA ALA A 651 6.34 -2.08 40.70
C ALA A 651 7.26 -2.36 39.50
N CYS A 652 7.41 -1.37 38.61
CA CYS A 652 8.31 -1.48 37.46
C CYS A 652 9.77 -1.65 37.90
N THR A 653 10.49 -2.55 37.25
CA THR A 653 11.89 -2.89 37.52
C THR A 653 12.81 -2.65 36.33
N SER A 654 12.25 -2.34 35.15
CA SER A 654 13.00 -1.89 33.98
C SER A 654 13.65 -0.53 34.20
N GLU A 655 14.86 -0.34 33.65
CA GLU A 655 15.56 0.95 33.75
C GLU A 655 14.93 2.02 32.86
N ILE A 656 14.74 3.23 33.41
CA ILE A 656 14.36 4.40 32.62
C ILE A 656 15.57 4.87 31.82
N ASN A 657 15.59 4.62 30.51
CA ASN A 657 16.67 5.11 29.65
C ASN A 657 16.57 6.63 29.41
N ALA A 658 17.15 7.40 30.33
CA ALA A 658 17.07 8.86 30.35
C ALA A 658 17.82 9.55 29.19
N ASP A 659 18.93 8.99 28.72
CA ASP A 659 19.74 9.61 27.66
C ASP A 659 19.12 9.47 26.27
N LEU A 660 18.42 8.36 25.99
CA LEU A 660 17.70 8.18 24.74
C LEU A 660 16.51 9.16 24.58
N ALA A 661 16.10 9.90 25.61
CA ALA A 661 15.00 10.88 25.55
C ALA A 661 15.35 12.17 24.78
N LYS A 662 16.63 12.44 24.50
CA LYS A 662 17.07 13.70 23.84
C LYS A 662 16.77 13.73 22.32
N SER A 663 16.73 12.57 21.65
CA SER A 663 16.74 12.47 20.16
C SER A 663 15.38 12.60 19.44
N ILE A 664 14.32 13.09 20.10
CA ILE A 664 12.92 12.95 19.62
C ILE A 664 12.39 14.23 18.94
N ASN A 665 13.16 15.33 18.97
CA ASN A 665 12.76 16.61 18.36
C ASN A 665 13.85 17.26 17.50
N THR A 666 15.09 16.79 17.61
CA THR A 666 16.12 16.97 16.60
C THR A 666 16.19 15.66 15.83
N GLY A 667 15.57 15.59 14.65
CA GLY A 667 15.97 14.56 13.70
C GLY A 667 17.46 14.71 13.46
N ASN A 668 18.27 13.69 13.76
CA ASN A 668 19.73 13.79 13.67
C ASN A 668 20.15 13.86 12.19
N ALA A 669 20.15 15.07 11.64
CA ALA A 669 21.05 15.51 10.59
C ALA A 669 22.27 16.17 11.27
N ALA A 670 23.07 15.34 11.95
CA ALA A 670 24.32 15.72 12.62
C ALA A 670 25.16 14.47 12.98
N GLU A 671 25.57 13.71 11.96
CA GLU A 671 26.71 12.78 12.05
C GLU A 671 27.81 13.16 11.03
N ASP A 672 27.88 14.45 10.71
CA ASP A 672 28.90 15.01 9.81
C ASP A 672 29.28 16.42 10.26
N GLU A 673 30.06 16.51 11.35
CA GLU A 673 30.98 17.63 11.59
C GLU A 673 32.03 17.26 12.64
N THR A 674 33.30 17.34 12.27
CA THR A 674 34.45 17.04 13.13
C THR A 674 34.74 18.19 14.10
N SER A 675 34.74 17.93 15.40
CA SER A 675 35.61 18.66 16.34
C SER A 675 35.98 17.76 17.52
N GLY A 676 37.28 17.66 17.81
CA GLY A 676 37.78 16.77 18.88
C GLY A 676 38.14 17.54 20.14
N ALA A 677 37.74 17.00 21.30
CA ALA A 677 38.53 17.03 22.54
C ALA A 677 37.93 16.13 23.63
N GLY A 678 38.69 15.11 24.04
CA GLY A 678 38.74 14.61 25.42
C GLY A 678 37.47 14.12 26.12
N MET A 679 37.23 12.80 26.06
CA MET A 679 36.84 12.05 27.26
C MET A 679 37.31 10.60 27.17
N THR A 680 38.21 10.21 28.08
CA THR A 680 38.69 8.83 28.24
C THR A 680 37.87 8.11 29.33
N ASP A 681 37.92 6.78 29.30
CA ASP A 681 37.54 5.86 30.39
C ASP A 681 36.05 5.71 30.77
N SER A 682 35.32 4.86 30.04
CA SER A 682 34.62 3.69 30.62
C SER A 682 34.01 2.75 29.56
N LEU A 683 34.84 1.98 28.85
CA LEU A 683 34.37 0.91 27.94
C LEU A 683 35.14 -0.38 28.18
N GLY A 684 34.72 -1.14 29.19
CA GLY A 684 35.43 -2.32 29.68
C GLY A 684 34.56 -3.38 30.36
N SER A 685 33.32 -3.60 29.90
CA SER A 685 32.45 -4.67 30.45
C SER A 685 31.29 -5.16 29.56
N LEU A 686 31.26 -4.86 28.25
CA LEU A 686 30.03 -4.97 27.44
C LEU A 686 30.17 -5.67 26.06
N VAL A 687 31.16 -6.55 25.89
CA VAL A 687 31.50 -7.14 24.57
C VAL A 687 31.39 -8.68 24.50
N GLU A 688 30.98 -9.39 25.56
CA GLU A 688 31.00 -10.88 25.57
C GLU A 688 29.66 -11.61 25.33
N ASN A 689 28.50 -10.92 25.29
CA ASN A 689 27.18 -11.58 25.22
C ASN A 689 26.45 -11.50 23.86
N LEU A 690 27.14 -11.23 22.75
CA LEU A 690 26.55 -11.26 21.40
C LEU A 690 27.14 -12.37 20.53
N ARG A 691 26.70 -13.62 20.78
CA ARG A 691 26.76 -14.73 19.82
C ARG A 691 25.46 -15.53 19.89
N PRO A 692 24.78 -15.82 18.76
CA PRO A 692 23.59 -16.65 18.78
C PRO A 692 23.92 -18.08 19.22
N HIS A 693 23.12 -18.62 20.15
CA HIS A 693 23.36 -19.94 20.73
C HIS A 693 22.90 -21.05 19.76
N PRO A 694 23.71 -22.10 19.45
CA PRO A 694 23.40 -23.08 18.39
C PRO A 694 22.15 -23.97 18.59
N SER A 695 21.37 -23.77 19.65
CA SER A 695 20.26 -24.63 20.06
C SER A 695 18.89 -24.25 19.48
N SER A 696 18.71 -23.05 18.94
CA SER A 696 17.43 -22.59 18.37
C SER A 696 17.10 -23.28 17.03
N LEU A 697 18.10 -23.45 16.16
CA LEU A 697 17.96 -24.03 14.82
C LEU A 697 17.42 -25.48 14.80
N ARG A 698 17.68 -26.29 15.84
CA ARG A 698 17.18 -27.69 15.88
C ARG A 698 15.71 -27.80 16.26
N LYS A 699 15.22 -26.99 17.22
CA LYS A 699 13.84 -27.10 17.70
C LYS A 699 12.80 -26.59 16.70
N GLN A 700 13.13 -25.57 15.90
CA GLN A 700 12.21 -25.03 14.88
C GLN A 700 11.93 -26.01 13.72
N VAL A 701 12.88 -26.90 13.39
CA VAL A 701 12.71 -27.93 12.36
C VAL A 701 11.83 -29.09 12.87
N GLU A 702 12.03 -29.52 14.13
CA GLU A 702 11.28 -30.66 14.69
C GLU A 702 9.82 -30.31 15.05
N ALA A 703 9.51 -29.06 15.37
CA ALA A 703 8.15 -28.63 15.67
C ALA A 703 7.25 -28.54 14.42
N ARG A 704 7.78 -28.10 13.27
CA ARG A 704 6.99 -27.93 12.03
C ARG A 704 6.66 -29.24 11.31
N HIS A 705 7.31 -30.35 11.65
CA HIS A 705 7.01 -31.66 11.07
C HIS A 705 5.85 -32.42 11.75
N LYS A 706 5.23 -31.88 12.82
CA LYS A 706 4.12 -32.54 13.53
C LYS A 706 2.71 -32.02 13.19
N SER A 707 2.58 -31.05 12.28
CA SER A 707 1.29 -30.49 11.84
C SER A 707 0.92 -30.79 10.38
N ALA A 708 1.74 -31.55 9.65
CA ALA A 708 1.44 -32.00 8.29
C ALA A 708 0.97 -33.47 8.29
N GLY A 709 -0.33 -33.67 8.04
CA GLY A 709 -0.91 -35.00 7.89
C GLY A 709 -0.51 -35.68 6.57
N GLU A 710 0.03 -36.89 6.71
CA GLU A 710 0.17 -37.99 5.73
C GLU A 710 -0.15 -37.72 4.24
N PHE A 711 0.88 -37.75 3.40
CA PHE A 711 0.87 -38.52 2.15
C PHE A 711 2.24 -39.18 1.94
N SER A 712 2.24 -40.48 1.65
CA SER A 712 3.43 -41.31 1.44
C SER A 712 3.44 -41.87 0.02
N PHE A 713 4.61 -41.96 -0.63
CA PHE A 713 5.14 -43.23 -1.17
C PHE A 713 6.56 -43.14 -1.80
N TYR A 714 7.38 -44.17 -1.52
CA TYR A 714 8.62 -44.66 -2.19
C TYR A 714 9.74 -43.65 -2.57
N GLY A 715 11.02 -43.80 -2.21
CA GLY A 715 11.88 -45.00 -2.09
C GLY A 715 13.30 -44.65 -2.67
N PRO A 716 14.42 -45.29 -2.28
CA PRO A 716 15.71 -44.58 -2.24
C PRO A 716 16.88 -45.12 -3.09
N ALA A 717 17.84 -44.22 -3.40
CA ALA A 717 19.27 -44.46 -3.70
C ALA A 717 20.00 -43.10 -3.58
N GLY A 718 21.30 -42.96 -3.27
CA GLY A 718 22.38 -43.87 -2.92
C GLY A 718 23.65 -43.03 -2.61
N SER A 719 24.67 -43.60 -1.94
CA SER A 719 25.94 -42.92 -1.57
C SER A 719 26.75 -42.48 -2.82
N ASP A 720 27.78 -41.61 -2.79
CA ASP A 720 29.01 -41.70 -1.98
C ASP A 720 30.05 -40.59 -2.31
N PHE A 721 31.04 -40.38 -1.42
CA PHE A 721 32.34 -39.64 -1.56
C PHE A 721 32.38 -38.19 -2.17
N GLY A 722 33.36 -37.32 -1.83
CA GLY A 722 34.51 -37.45 -0.94
C GLY A 722 35.25 -36.12 -0.72
N GLN A 723 36.18 -36.07 0.25
CA GLN A 723 36.93 -34.88 0.64
C GLN A 723 38.14 -34.61 -0.27
N SER A 724 38.53 -33.34 -0.42
CA SER A 724 39.88 -32.95 -0.87
C SER A 724 40.30 -31.59 -0.29
N LEU A 725 41.44 -31.57 0.42
CA LEU A 725 42.11 -30.39 0.98
C LEU A 725 43.18 -29.89 0.01
N CYS A 726 43.31 -28.57 -0.17
CA CYS A 726 44.62 -27.87 -0.14
C CYS A 726 44.51 -26.35 -0.05
N LYS A 727 45.36 -25.75 0.80
CA LYS A 727 45.70 -24.31 0.84
C LYS A 727 47.09 -24.10 0.14
N PRO A 728 47.82 -22.97 0.31
CA PRO A 728 47.62 -21.68 -0.35
C PRO A 728 48.93 -21.13 -1.00
N ARG A 729 48.87 -20.03 -1.76
CA ARG A 729 49.98 -19.08 -2.08
C ARG A 729 49.49 -18.03 -3.10
N THR A 730 49.98 -16.79 -3.20
CA THR A 730 50.65 -15.87 -2.25
C THR A 730 50.44 -14.44 -2.75
N ARG A 731 50.70 -13.45 -1.89
CA ARG A 731 50.74 -12.00 -2.22
C ARG A 731 51.52 -11.68 -3.50
N ASP A 732 51.07 -10.64 -4.20
CA ASP A 732 51.97 -9.56 -4.62
C ASP A 732 51.29 -8.20 -4.37
N ALA A 733 52.10 -7.16 -4.16
CA ALA A 733 51.65 -5.84 -3.73
C ALA A 733 51.99 -4.75 -4.77
N GLY A 734 51.04 -3.85 -5.03
CA GLY A 734 51.26 -2.65 -5.83
C GLY A 734 50.62 -1.44 -5.15
N HIS A 735 51.43 -0.53 -4.63
CA HIS A 735 50.96 0.76 -4.10
C HIS A 735 50.64 1.74 -5.23
N PHE A 736 49.47 2.37 -5.17
CA PHE A 736 49.23 3.68 -5.78
C PHE A 736 48.34 4.53 -4.88
N SER A 737 48.81 5.72 -4.50
CA SER A 737 48.02 6.72 -3.77
C SER A 737 47.15 7.53 -4.74
N PRO A 738 45.87 7.80 -4.41
CA PRO A 738 45.04 8.70 -5.20
C PRO A 738 45.29 10.18 -4.84
N GLY A 739 45.51 11.02 -5.84
CA GLY A 739 45.40 12.48 -5.73
C GLY A 739 43.97 12.95 -6.01
N PRO A 740 43.54 14.11 -5.49
CA PRO A 740 42.14 14.56 -5.61
C PRO A 740 41.83 15.13 -7.00
N ALA A 741 40.89 14.49 -7.71
CA ALA A 741 40.34 15.03 -8.95
C ALA A 741 39.27 16.10 -8.65
N ARG A 742 39.48 17.33 -9.13
CA ARG A 742 38.49 18.40 -9.10
C ARG A 742 37.52 18.24 -10.28
N TYR A 743 36.23 18.09 -10.00
CA TYR A 743 35.19 18.16 -11.03
C TYR A 743 34.85 19.63 -11.32
N ASN A 744 35.09 20.08 -12.55
CA ASN A 744 34.61 21.37 -13.04
C ASN A 744 33.21 21.21 -13.65
N TYR A 745 32.26 22.01 -13.20
CA TYR A 745 30.95 22.11 -13.82
C TYR A 745 31.07 22.75 -15.21
N LEU A 746 30.55 22.08 -16.24
CA LEU A 746 30.35 22.66 -17.57
C LEU A 746 28.90 23.15 -17.68
N HIS A 747 28.71 24.47 -17.66
CA HIS A 747 27.43 25.07 -18.06
C HIS A 747 27.22 24.91 -19.57
N MET A 748 26.19 24.15 -19.96
CA MET A 748 25.74 24.10 -21.35
C MET A 748 24.98 25.37 -21.71
N THR A 749 25.42 26.08 -22.76
CA THR A 749 24.67 27.21 -23.34
C THR A 749 23.66 26.70 -24.38
N PRO A 750 22.56 27.45 -24.66
CA PRO A 750 21.53 27.03 -25.62
C PRO A 750 22.06 26.71 -27.03
N GLU A 751 23.13 27.38 -27.47
CA GLU A 751 23.74 27.17 -28.79
C GLU A 751 24.34 25.76 -28.96
N LEU A 752 24.77 25.12 -27.87
CA LEU A 752 25.30 23.75 -27.91
C LEU A 752 24.17 22.72 -28.12
N VAL A 753 23.00 22.97 -27.53
CA VAL A 753 21.79 22.13 -27.69
C VAL A 753 21.29 22.18 -29.14
N THR A 754 21.26 23.37 -29.74
CA THR A 754 20.87 23.53 -31.16
C THR A 754 21.80 22.77 -32.11
N ARG A 755 23.12 22.76 -31.85
CA ARG A 755 24.08 21.99 -32.67
C ARG A 755 23.94 20.48 -32.50
N LEU A 756 23.66 19.98 -31.30
CA LEU A 756 23.39 18.56 -31.05
C LEU A 756 22.11 18.09 -31.75
N ASN A 757 21.04 18.88 -31.73
CA ASN A 757 19.79 18.57 -32.41
C ASN A 757 19.94 18.57 -33.95
N GLN A 758 20.73 19.48 -34.52
CA GLN A 758 21.08 19.46 -35.95
C GLN A 758 21.93 18.25 -36.35
N HIS A 759 22.67 17.64 -35.42
CA HIS A 759 23.45 16.44 -35.70
C HIS A 759 22.61 15.14 -35.64
N ARG A 760 21.58 15.09 -34.78
CA ARG A 760 20.61 13.98 -34.72
C ARG A 760 19.72 13.90 -35.97
N ALA A 761 19.36 15.04 -36.57
CA ALA A 761 18.55 15.10 -37.79
C ALA A 761 19.26 14.63 -39.09
N LYS A 762 20.50 14.10 -39.00
CA LYS A 762 21.27 13.58 -40.15
C LYS A 762 21.65 12.09 -40.01
N GLN A 763 21.00 11.35 -39.12
CA GLN A 763 21.20 9.89 -38.94
C GLN A 763 19.93 9.06 -39.19
N GLN A 764 19.08 9.51 -40.12
CA GLN A 764 18.03 8.67 -40.73
C GLN A 764 18.28 8.59 -42.24
N ASP A 765 19.17 7.67 -42.64
CA ASP A 765 19.18 6.99 -43.93
C ASP A 765 20.33 5.98 -43.98
N TRP A 766 20.07 4.73 -43.58
CA TRP A 766 20.86 3.58 -44.02
C TRP A 766 20.03 2.29 -44.00
N PRO A 767 19.92 1.55 -45.12
CA PRO A 767 19.14 0.32 -45.20
C PRO A 767 19.90 -0.90 -44.63
N SER A 768 19.15 -1.94 -44.28
CA SER A 768 19.67 -3.18 -43.71
C SER A 768 20.48 -4.04 -44.72
N SER A 769 21.33 -4.90 -44.15
CA SER A 769 22.14 -5.95 -44.79
C SER A 769 23.43 -5.54 -45.55
N ALA A 770 24.57 -5.95 -44.99
CA ALA A 770 25.81 -6.23 -45.72
C ALA A 770 26.68 -7.22 -44.91
N ASN A 771 27.21 -8.24 -45.57
CA ASN A 771 28.04 -9.29 -44.94
C ASN A 771 29.45 -8.78 -44.62
N PHE A 772 30.07 -9.33 -43.57
CA PHE A 772 31.52 -9.57 -43.53
C PHE A 772 31.81 -10.96 -42.98
N ASN A 773 32.82 -11.61 -43.57
CA ASN A 773 33.15 -13.02 -43.39
C ASN A 773 34.67 -13.16 -43.31
N THR A 774 35.16 -13.97 -42.37
CA THR A 774 36.45 -14.71 -42.46
C THR A 774 36.53 -15.75 -41.35
N SER A 775 36.45 -17.04 -41.76
CA SER A 775 37.39 -18.15 -41.46
C SER A 775 37.89 -18.36 -40.00
N ASP A 776 37.95 -19.59 -39.45
CA ASP A 776 38.24 -20.84 -40.17
C ASP A 776 37.94 -22.16 -39.38
N ILE A 777 37.98 -23.30 -40.10
CA ILE A 777 38.24 -24.70 -39.65
C ILE A 777 37.13 -25.51 -38.90
N GLN A 778 36.51 -26.44 -39.66
CA GLN A 778 36.32 -27.91 -39.41
C GLN A 778 35.74 -28.44 -38.06
N SER A 779 34.85 -29.45 -37.97
CA SER A 779 34.45 -30.54 -38.91
C SER A 779 33.22 -31.35 -38.41
N LYS A 780 32.55 -32.07 -39.35
CA LYS A 780 31.68 -33.29 -39.18
C LYS A 780 30.47 -33.19 -38.23
N PHE A 781 29.23 -33.52 -38.62
CA PHE A 781 28.78 -34.77 -39.26
C PHE A 781 27.65 -34.57 -40.30
N THR A 782 27.34 -35.63 -41.07
CA THR A 782 26.39 -35.67 -42.20
C THR A 782 25.29 -36.75 -42.03
N PHE A 783 24.30 -36.72 -42.94
CA PHE A 783 23.13 -37.62 -43.13
C PHE A 783 21.88 -37.24 -42.30
N GLU A 784 20.64 -37.34 -42.82
CA GLU A 784 20.15 -38.02 -44.03
C GLU A 784 18.99 -37.28 -44.76
N GLN A 785 18.68 -37.65 -46.01
CA GLN A 785 17.61 -37.06 -46.85
C GLN A 785 16.43 -38.04 -47.07
N SER A 786 15.20 -37.53 -47.17
CA SER A 786 14.22 -38.00 -48.19
C SER A 786 13.01 -37.05 -48.35
N ARG A 787 12.61 -36.80 -49.60
CA ARG A 787 11.41 -36.03 -50.04
C ARG A 787 10.28 -37.02 -50.50
N PRO A 788 9.30 -36.64 -51.36
CA PRO A 788 8.07 -35.84 -51.15
C PRO A 788 6.80 -36.58 -51.65
N PHE A 789 5.59 -35.97 -51.66
CA PHE A 789 4.56 -36.21 -52.71
C PHE A 789 3.48 -35.10 -52.78
N PHE A 790 2.76 -35.06 -53.92
CA PHE A 790 1.72 -34.09 -54.35
C PHE A 790 0.34 -34.83 -54.50
N ASP A 791 -0.82 -34.27 -54.88
CA ASP A 791 -1.14 -32.93 -55.45
C ASP A 791 -2.42 -32.23 -54.86
N PRO A 792 -3.60 -32.01 -55.50
CA PRO A 792 -4.19 -30.66 -55.46
C PRO A 792 -5.73 -30.53 -55.14
N LEU A 793 -6.21 -29.28 -55.25
CA LEU A 793 -7.58 -28.76 -55.11
C LEU A 793 -8.63 -29.33 -56.10
N PRO A 794 -9.93 -29.04 -55.87
CA PRO A 794 -10.71 -28.37 -56.92
C PRO A 794 -11.60 -27.17 -56.48
N ASN A 795 -12.06 -26.40 -57.48
CA ASN A 795 -12.69 -25.06 -57.37
C ASN A 795 -14.24 -25.04 -57.36
N SER A 796 -14.83 -23.98 -56.79
CA SER A 796 -15.99 -23.21 -57.34
C SER A 796 -16.26 -21.97 -56.43
N CYS A 797 -16.69 -20.78 -56.86
CA CYS A 797 -16.79 -20.14 -58.18
C CYS A 797 -16.74 -18.59 -58.00
N GLN A 798 -16.26 -17.80 -58.97
CA GLN A 798 -16.24 -16.32 -58.94
C GLN A 798 -16.85 -15.68 -60.20
N SER A 799 -17.72 -14.68 -60.03
CA SER A 799 -18.07 -13.54 -60.94
C SER A 799 -19.37 -12.88 -60.42
N THR A 800 -19.68 -11.57 -60.49
CA THR A 800 -19.25 -10.43 -61.34
C THR A 800 -19.69 -9.14 -60.59
N ILE A 801 -18.83 -8.16 -60.25
CA ILE A 801 -18.39 -6.97 -61.04
C ILE A 801 -19.45 -5.85 -61.28
N ARG A 802 -19.18 -4.69 -60.63
CA ARG A 802 -19.46 -3.26 -60.97
C ARG A 802 -20.84 -2.83 -61.51
N GLU A 803 -21.48 -1.90 -60.78
CA GLU A 803 -21.83 -0.56 -61.34
C GLU A 803 -22.14 0.52 -60.27
N ARG A 804 -22.11 1.80 -60.68
CA ARG A 804 -22.56 3.05 -59.99
C ARG A 804 -21.66 3.72 -58.94
N LEU A 805 -20.70 4.50 -59.45
CA LEU A 805 -20.37 5.83 -58.90
C LEU A 805 -21.22 6.92 -59.57
N ARG A 806 -21.50 8.01 -58.83
CA ARG A 806 -21.83 9.42 -59.23
C ARG A 806 -23.24 9.95 -58.89
N ARG A 807 -23.29 10.83 -57.87
CA ARG A 807 -23.74 12.26 -57.86
C ARG A 807 -23.80 12.70 -56.37
N HIS A 808 -22.95 13.64 -55.94
CA HIS A 808 -23.30 15.05 -55.58
C HIS A 808 -24.40 15.16 -54.51
N ASN A 809 -24.22 15.91 -53.41
CA ASN A 809 -23.76 17.31 -53.37
C ASN A 809 -22.94 17.69 -52.09
N PRO A 810 -22.24 18.84 -52.04
CA PRO A 810 -21.36 19.28 -50.93
C PRO A 810 -21.97 20.41 -50.05
N ASN A 811 -21.12 21.02 -49.19
CA ASN A 811 -21.36 22.10 -48.20
C ASN A 811 -21.87 21.57 -46.85
N GLN A 812 -21.47 22.05 -45.67
CA GLN A 812 -20.62 23.19 -45.24
C GLN A 812 -20.39 23.07 -43.71
N PRO A 813 -19.51 23.87 -43.07
CA PRO A 813 -18.24 24.46 -43.51
C PRO A 813 -17.01 23.72 -42.94
#